data_AF-A0A7C6Y7N9-F1
#
_entry.id   AF-A0A7C6Y7N9-F1
#
_cell.length_a   1.000
_cell.length_b   1.000
_cell.length_c   1.000
_cell.angle_alpha   90.00
_cell.angle_beta   90.00
_cell.angle_gamma   90.00
#
_symmetry.space_group_name_H-M   'P 1'
#
loop_
_entity.id
_entity.type
_entity.pdbx_description
1 polymer ?
#
loop_
_entity_poly.entity_id
_entity_poly.type
_entity_poly.pdbx_seq_one_letter_code
_entity_poly.pdbx_strand_id
1 'polypeptide(L)'
;MNSSGNYDNTFSSEKIIIKYKKPLNTPNIKINGSILSWDQVNNASAYKVVVSDYEEIAEDLSFDLETVSGLTGGEKVIVYVIALPSNDSDSFVSSFPSLKIDYTVPYPKLDTPKVYINRSNLSWDEVPNAVGYVIIVDDYEVEVQTTTYDLTTLEELIPAKTYDVCIYAVGDPNKNSNSLISKSVSYTKEFVKYAQPTNIVKTESGFSWDQVEGAEEFVVWIDGIEETFYQVEGNCLNISESYFTRGVEYQVYVKAVGNGTKYYSSDFSLPITYQRDLLPELDSPTLTLTGNLLTWKEVAGAIKYRVIIDDIVVETDNPNLDLAMVEDLIPVTSYEVYVVAVGDDLNFGDSSPSNFINYTTPKRKLEAPNTFDIFESVITFNKISYASLYHIYINGEYVTEITHNSFDFSIICLDEGEHFIEIIALGDDSKFINSDPSEKLYFTVLPKLEAPLLQVFEDVLFWNKIENAVKYKIIVEDLIIETTLTSIGVSKICGLETNTIYQARVIAVGDFISFGYSEPSSSVDFTSSPFVNVSNAVRNYETISLTMFADEEYVIDIFEQFSKSEIDIYEYYLKSSNEEVVSVQGKNLIAKNSGLATISVVLFDRSKGTYYIASSATIYVINESTMIEIWTAEDLINMNNNLSGHYILKSDIDLSGITWMPIGSPSNNHFTGMFVNPDGHVIKNLEIPSHQELSKANYNHSYGALFGGLLYAYIDGIILENVFINVTDYEDDRFYSSAAGITYSMIGGMVKNCVVRGTILAQYKCGGIVVNNNDGSIVGCKFEGIVKTMMEFGEFGAGAGGIVAHSGTWYNRGIVSDCSVIATVVSPDTAGGIIGIHIYNFPIPNCCFKGSLEGGRYQGEKFGYTRHETMPETWS
;
A
#
# COMPACT_ATOMS: atom_id res chain seq x y z
N MET A 1 -69.36 140.58 1.35
CA MET A 1 -68.21 140.83 2.24
C MET A 1 -67.15 139.81 1.86
N ASN A 2 -66.24 140.21 0.96
CA ASN A 2 -64.79 140.39 1.21
C ASN A 2 -64.14 139.12 1.77
N SER A 3 -63.14 138.49 1.16
CA SER A 3 -62.13 139.01 0.24
C SER A 3 -61.48 137.88 -0.58
N SER A 4 -61.18 138.25 -1.82
CA SER A 4 -60.37 137.63 -2.85
C SER A 4 -58.94 137.23 -2.46
N GLY A 5 -58.43 136.22 -3.15
CA GLY A 5 -56.99 135.92 -3.27
C GLY A 5 -56.70 134.76 -4.21
N ASN A 6 -56.80 134.97 -5.51
CA ASN A 6 -56.33 134.07 -6.58
C ASN A 6 -54.80 133.99 -6.60
N TYR A 7 -54.25 132.81 -6.91
CA TYR A 7 -53.17 132.67 -7.91
C TYR A 7 -53.27 131.31 -8.62
N ASP A 8 -52.85 131.36 -9.88
CA ASP A 8 -53.35 130.62 -11.03
C ASP A 8 -52.40 129.50 -11.48
N ASN A 9 -52.93 128.66 -12.38
CA ASN A 9 -52.26 127.94 -13.48
C ASN A 9 -51.66 126.52 -13.30
N THR A 10 -52.47 125.57 -13.80
CA THR A 10 -52.20 124.55 -14.86
C THR A 10 -50.98 123.60 -14.73
N PHE A 11 -51.20 122.27 -14.80
CA PHE A 11 -50.59 121.37 -15.80
C PHE A 11 -51.16 119.93 -15.79
N SER A 12 -51.34 119.44 -17.02
CA SER A 12 -51.42 118.06 -17.58
C SER A 12 -51.83 116.85 -16.75
N SER A 13 -52.80 116.11 -17.31
CA SER A 13 -53.07 114.70 -17.02
C SER A 13 -51.90 113.78 -17.40
N GLU A 14 -51.11 113.35 -16.42
CA GLU A 14 -50.22 112.19 -16.56
C GLU A 14 -50.97 110.91 -16.16
N LYS A 15 -51.04 109.98 -17.12
CA LYS A 15 -51.56 108.63 -16.94
C LYS A 15 -50.54 107.84 -16.11
N ILE A 16 -50.80 107.67 -14.82
CA ILE A 16 -49.99 106.81 -13.95
C ILE A 16 -50.13 105.36 -14.45
N ILE A 17 -49.10 104.84 -15.14
CA ILE A 17 -48.96 103.40 -15.39
C ILE A 17 -48.30 102.81 -14.16
N ILE A 18 -49.10 102.21 -13.28
CA ILE A 18 -48.58 101.35 -12.21
C ILE A 18 -48.10 100.06 -12.88
N LYS A 19 -46.79 99.92 -13.09
CA LYS A 19 -46.18 98.63 -13.48
C LYS A 19 -46.19 97.71 -12.24
N TYR A 20 -47.13 96.79 -12.16
CA TYR A 20 -47.09 95.72 -11.15
C TYR A 20 -46.00 94.72 -11.53
N LYS A 21 -44.95 94.59 -10.71
CA LYS A 21 -43.97 93.52 -10.86
C LYS A 21 -44.59 92.19 -10.42
N LYS A 22 -44.40 91.12 -11.21
CA LYS A 22 -44.94 89.79 -10.91
C LYS A 22 -43.96 89.01 -10.03
N PRO A 23 -44.37 88.37 -8.92
CA PRO A 23 -43.48 87.48 -8.18
C PRO A 23 -43.10 86.25 -9.00
N LEU A 24 -41.86 85.78 -8.83
CA LEU A 24 -41.42 84.49 -9.38
C LEU A 24 -42.22 83.31 -8.78
N ASN A 25 -42.24 82.18 -9.49
CA ASN A 25 -42.82 80.95 -8.94
C ASN A 25 -42.02 80.49 -7.72
N THR A 26 -42.71 79.94 -6.73
CA THR A 26 -42.10 79.40 -5.52
C THR A 26 -41.39 78.07 -5.81
N PRO A 27 -40.13 77.88 -5.39
CA PRO A 27 -39.42 76.61 -5.56
C PRO A 27 -40.00 75.51 -4.66
N ASN A 28 -40.05 74.28 -5.18
CA ASN A 28 -40.36 73.06 -4.44
C ASN A 28 -39.07 72.46 -3.89
N ILE A 29 -39.01 72.31 -2.57
CA ILE A 29 -37.79 71.87 -1.88
C ILE A 29 -37.90 70.42 -1.37
N LYS A 30 -36.77 69.73 -1.24
CA LYS A 30 -36.62 68.41 -0.61
C LYS A 30 -35.31 68.33 0.17
N ILE A 31 -35.29 67.56 1.25
CA ILE A 31 -34.08 67.29 2.06
C ILE A 31 -33.81 65.78 2.06
N ASN A 32 -32.55 65.39 1.83
CA ASN A 32 -32.05 64.02 1.98
C ASN A 32 -30.70 64.03 2.70
N GLY A 33 -30.66 63.51 3.93
CA GLY A 33 -29.51 63.71 4.82
C GLY A 33 -29.31 65.20 5.11
N SER A 34 -28.08 65.70 4.90
CA SER A 34 -27.75 67.14 5.03
C SER A 34 -28.07 67.97 3.79
N ILE A 35 -28.42 67.34 2.66
CA ILE A 35 -28.54 68.06 1.38
C ILE A 35 -29.96 68.57 1.17
N LEU A 36 -30.11 69.89 1.12
CA LEU A 36 -31.30 70.60 0.65
C LEU A 36 -31.23 70.76 -0.87
N SER A 37 -32.31 70.44 -1.58
CA SER A 37 -32.39 70.58 -3.05
C SER A 37 -33.72 71.15 -3.49
N TRP A 38 -33.75 71.81 -4.65
CA TRP A 38 -34.97 72.44 -5.19
C TRP A 38 -35.04 72.42 -6.71
N ASP A 39 -36.25 72.65 -7.24
CA ASP A 39 -36.47 72.75 -8.68
C ASP A 39 -36.08 74.13 -9.26
N GLN A 40 -35.69 74.13 -10.53
CA GLN A 40 -35.31 75.36 -11.22
C GLN A 40 -36.54 76.26 -11.46
N VAL A 41 -36.45 77.52 -11.04
CA VAL A 41 -37.48 78.55 -11.24
C VAL A 41 -37.14 79.42 -12.45
N ASN A 42 -38.05 79.50 -13.42
CA ASN A 42 -37.88 80.32 -14.63
C ASN A 42 -37.72 81.81 -14.31
N ASN A 43 -36.69 82.44 -14.90
CA ASN A 43 -36.26 83.84 -14.71
C ASN A 43 -35.60 84.14 -13.34
N ALA A 44 -35.36 83.14 -12.51
CA ALA A 44 -34.48 83.25 -11.36
C ALA A 44 -33.02 83.08 -11.81
N SER A 45 -32.10 83.87 -11.25
CA SER A 45 -30.65 83.72 -11.47
C SER A 45 -29.90 83.21 -10.26
N ALA A 46 -30.53 83.21 -9.09
CA ALA A 46 -29.98 82.68 -7.84
C ALA A 46 -31.12 82.37 -6.86
N TYR A 47 -30.78 81.69 -5.77
CA TYR A 47 -31.71 81.28 -4.73
C TYR A 47 -31.17 81.70 -3.38
N LYS A 48 -32.00 82.39 -2.59
CA LYS A 48 -31.69 82.67 -1.19
C LYS A 48 -32.12 81.48 -0.35
N VAL A 49 -31.15 80.74 0.16
CA VAL A 49 -31.37 79.69 1.15
C VAL A 49 -31.43 80.35 2.52
N VAL A 50 -32.48 80.04 3.29
CA VAL A 50 -32.66 80.54 4.64
C VAL A 50 -32.70 79.36 5.60
N VAL A 51 -31.80 79.35 6.57
CA VAL A 51 -31.71 78.37 7.66
C VAL A 51 -31.79 79.15 8.97
N SER A 52 -32.99 79.22 9.56
CA SER A 52 -33.28 80.12 10.69
C SER A 52 -32.84 81.57 10.42
N ASP A 53 -31.79 82.08 11.09
CA ASP A 53 -31.25 83.44 10.93
C ASP A 53 -30.10 83.53 9.92
N TYR A 54 -29.65 82.38 9.40
CA TYR A 54 -28.62 82.32 8.36
C TYR A 54 -29.26 82.45 6.99
N GLU A 55 -28.71 83.34 6.16
CA GLU A 55 -29.11 83.52 4.76
C GLU A 55 -27.89 83.43 3.85
N GLU A 56 -27.98 82.60 2.80
CA GLU A 56 -26.95 82.49 1.77
C GLU A 56 -27.57 82.51 0.38
N ILE A 57 -26.83 83.05 -0.60
CA ILE A 57 -27.24 83.06 -2.00
C ILE A 57 -26.52 81.92 -2.71
N ALA A 58 -27.28 80.91 -3.14
CA ALA A 58 -26.80 79.79 -3.94
C ALA A 58 -27.17 79.99 -5.42
N GLU A 59 -26.21 79.75 -6.32
CA GLU A 59 -26.46 79.70 -7.77
C GLU A 59 -26.81 78.26 -8.23
N ASP A 60 -26.43 77.26 -7.45
CA ASP A 60 -26.77 75.85 -7.65
C ASP A 60 -28.21 75.53 -7.22
N LEU A 61 -28.70 74.34 -7.58
CA LEU A 61 -30.03 73.84 -7.20
C LEU A 61 -30.02 72.99 -5.92
N SER A 62 -28.91 73.03 -5.19
CA SER A 62 -28.74 72.32 -3.91
C SER A 62 -27.83 73.10 -2.98
N PHE A 63 -27.98 72.83 -1.69
CA PHE A 63 -27.22 73.43 -0.63
C PHE A 63 -26.99 72.40 0.48
N ASP A 64 -25.74 72.26 0.94
CA ASP A 64 -25.42 71.37 2.04
C ASP A 64 -25.61 72.09 3.38
N LEU A 65 -26.56 71.62 4.18
CA LEU A 65 -26.89 72.25 5.45
C LEU A 65 -25.76 72.11 6.49
N GLU A 66 -24.80 71.19 6.29
CA GLU A 66 -23.63 71.05 7.17
C GLU A 66 -22.59 72.18 6.99
N THR A 67 -22.64 72.93 5.88
CA THR A 67 -21.72 74.07 5.68
C THR A 67 -22.14 75.32 6.45
N VAL A 68 -23.33 75.31 7.06
CA VAL A 68 -23.83 76.44 7.87
C VAL A 68 -23.14 76.46 9.23
N SER A 69 -22.20 77.37 9.41
CA SER A 69 -21.52 77.58 10.69
C SER A 69 -22.50 78.09 11.77
N GLY A 70 -22.45 77.51 12.97
CA GLY A 70 -23.22 77.99 14.13
C GLY A 70 -24.48 77.17 14.44
N LEU A 71 -24.78 76.14 13.65
CA LEU A 71 -25.84 75.18 13.96
C LEU A 71 -25.39 74.22 15.06
N THR A 72 -26.26 73.96 16.06
CA THR A 72 -25.97 73.00 17.12
C THR A 72 -26.66 71.66 16.87
N GLY A 73 -25.95 70.54 17.11
CA GLY A 73 -26.52 69.20 16.95
C GLY A 73 -27.76 69.01 17.83
N GLY A 74 -28.82 68.42 17.27
CA GLY A 74 -30.13 68.24 17.91
C GLY A 74 -31.05 69.47 17.86
N GLU A 75 -30.56 70.62 17.40
CA GLU A 75 -31.39 71.82 17.20
C GLU A 75 -32.36 71.62 16.04
N LYS A 76 -33.61 72.09 16.21
CA LYS A 76 -34.59 72.17 15.12
C LYS A 76 -34.52 73.54 14.49
N VAL A 77 -34.08 73.59 13.24
CA VAL A 77 -34.04 74.81 12.44
C VAL A 77 -35.08 74.76 11.32
N ILE A 78 -35.58 75.93 10.94
CA ILE A 78 -36.53 76.05 9.84
C ILE A 78 -35.77 76.38 8.58
N VAL A 79 -35.96 75.57 7.55
CA VAL A 79 -35.27 75.71 6.26
C VAL A 79 -36.27 76.03 5.15
N TYR A 80 -35.97 77.03 4.33
CA TYR A 80 -36.74 77.36 3.13
C TYR A 80 -35.90 78.13 2.11
N VAL A 81 -36.37 78.18 0.86
CA VAL A 81 -35.67 78.79 -0.27
C VAL A 81 -36.54 79.86 -0.93
N ILE A 82 -35.94 80.98 -1.33
CA ILE A 82 -36.57 82.05 -2.10
C ILE A 82 -35.84 82.21 -3.44
N ALA A 83 -36.57 82.12 -4.56
CA ALA A 83 -35.98 82.39 -5.87
C ALA A 83 -35.83 83.90 -6.09
N LEU A 84 -34.64 84.33 -6.53
CA LEU A 84 -34.29 85.73 -6.77
C LEU A 84 -34.25 86.03 -8.28
N PRO A 85 -34.89 87.13 -8.75
CA PRO A 85 -34.86 87.50 -10.16
C PRO A 85 -33.47 87.98 -10.59
N SER A 86 -33.17 87.83 -11.88
CA SER A 86 -31.97 88.42 -12.48
C SER A 86 -31.96 89.94 -12.33
N ASN A 87 -30.77 90.51 -12.05
CA ASN A 87 -30.60 91.94 -11.73
C ASN A 87 -31.11 92.90 -12.84
N ASP A 88 -31.28 92.42 -14.08
CA ASP A 88 -31.79 93.20 -15.22
C ASP A 88 -33.32 93.04 -15.46
N SER A 89 -34.02 92.29 -14.60
CA SER A 89 -35.46 92.06 -14.72
C SER A 89 -36.27 93.16 -14.03
N ASP A 90 -36.70 94.17 -14.80
CA ASP A 90 -37.65 95.18 -14.32
C ASP A 90 -39.09 94.66 -14.13
N SER A 91 -39.34 93.41 -14.51
CA SER A 91 -40.68 92.80 -14.56
C SER A 91 -41.01 91.86 -13.40
N PHE A 92 -39.98 91.35 -12.69
CA PHE A 92 -40.16 90.38 -11.61
C PHE A 92 -39.66 90.86 -10.25
N VAL A 93 -40.27 90.33 -9.19
CA VAL A 93 -39.79 90.38 -7.80
C VAL A 93 -39.56 88.97 -7.28
N SER A 94 -38.83 88.83 -6.18
CA SER A 94 -38.55 87.53 -5.54
C SER A 94 -39.81 86.70 -5.34
N SER A 95 -39.66 85.36 -5.38
CA SER A 95 -40.76 84.46 -5.10
C SER A 95 -41.26 84.62 -3.66
N PHE A 96 -42.44 84.09 -3.37
CA PHE A 96 -42.77 83.76 -1.98
C PHE A 96 -41.82 82.65 -1.48
N PRO A 97 -41.53 82.57 -0.17
CA PRO A 97 -40.83 81.46 0.44
C PRO A 97 -41.40 80.09 0.03
N SER A 98 -40.51 79.11 -0.18
CA SER A 98 -40.92 77.71 -0.30
C SER A 98 -41.67 77.21 0.93
N LEU A 99 -42.19 75.98 0.85
CA LEU A 99 -42.61 75.27 2.06
C LEU A 99 -41.46 75.29 3.07
N LYS A 100 -41.78 75.64 4.32
CA LYS A 100 -40.84 75.59 5.43
C LYS A 100 -40.73 74.16 5.92
N ILE A 101 -39.51 73.63 5.96
CA ILE A 101 -39.23 72.30 6.49
C ILE A 101 -38.53 72.45 7.84
N ASP A 102 -39.05 71.76 8.86
CA ASP A 102 -38.34 71.57 10.13
C ASP A 102 -37.22 70.56 9.89
N TYR A 103 -35.97 71.02 10.03
CA TYR A 103 -34.78 70.19 9.92
C TYR A 103 -34.13 70.07 11.31
N THR A 104 -33.98 68.84 11.78
CA THR A 104 -33.20 68.58 13.00
C THR A 104 -31.74 68.39 12.60
N VAL A 105 -30.86 69.25 13.09
CA VAL A 105 -29.43 69.18 12.82
C VAL A 105 -28.89 67.87 13.42
N PRO A 106 -28.23 66.98 12.65
CA PRO A 106 -27.66 65.76 13.19
C PRO A 106 -26.56 66.09 14.21
N TYR A 107 -26.43 65.27 15.25
CA TYR A 107 -25.34 65.43 16.20
C TYR A 107 -23.99 65.17 15.51
N PRO A 108 -22.96 65.99 15.77
CA PRO A 108 -21.64 65.81 15.18
C PRO A 108 -21.13 64.40 15.43
N LYS A 109 -20.55 63.80 14.38
CA LYS A 109 -20.01 62.44 14.44
C LYS A 109 -18.63 62.46 15.09
N LEU A 110 -18.37 61.52 15.99
CA LEU A 110 -17.06 61.37 16.60
C LEU A 110 -16.00 60.90 15.60
N ASP A 111 -14.75 61.28 15.84
CA ASP A 111 -13.59 60.81 15.07
C ASP A 111 -13.38 59.29 15.26
N THR A 112 -12.91 58.62 14.21
CA THR A 112 -12.64 57.19 14.26
C THR A 112 -11.34 56.89 15.00
N PRO A 113 -11.36 56.02 16.03
CA PRO A 113 -10.16 55.64 16.75
C PRO A 113 -9.20 54.85 15.85
N LYS A 114 -7.89 55.09 16.00
CA LYS A 114 -6.86 54.23 15.40
C LYS A 114 -6.46 53.18 16.41
N VAL A 115 -6.51 51.92 16.00
CA VAL A 115 -6.24 50.76 16.85
C VAL A 115 -4.85 50.19 16.60
N TYR A 116 -4.20 49.75 17.67
CA TYR A 116 -2.89 49.12 17.69
C TYR A 116 -2.95 47.89 18.59
N ILE A 117 -2.26 46.82 18.20
CA ILE A 117 -2.14 45.61 19.01
C ILE A 117 -0.66 45.27 19.25
N ASN A 118 -0.34 44.95 20.50
CA ASN A 118 0.96 44.39 20.88
C ASN A 118 0.72 43.12 21.71
N ARG A 119 0.97 41.96 21.09
CA ARG A 119 0.61 40.64 21.64
C ARG A 119 -0.88 40.58 21.98
N SER A 120 -1.24 40.54 23.26
CA SER A 120 -2.64 40.53 23.72
C SER A 120 -3.19 41.90 24.11
N ASN A 121 -2.35 42.93 24.20
CA ASN A 121 -2.78 44.23 24.66
C ASN A 121 -3.21 45.11 23.47
N LEU A 122 -4.49 45.39 23.41
CA LEU A 122 -5.14 46.26 22.45
C LEU A 122 -5.11 47.70 22.98
N SER A 123 -4.75 48.66 22.14
CA SER A 123 -4.74 50.08 22.50
C SER A 123 -5.22 50.95 21.34
N TRP A 124 -5.78 52.12 21.64
CA TRP A 124 -6.26 53.04 20.60
C TRP A 124 -6.14 54.51 21.01
N ASP A 125 -6.16 55.38 19.99
CA ASP A 125 -6.15 56.82 20.18
C ASP A 125 -7.43 57.27 20.92
N GLU A 126 -7.28 58.14 21.92
CA GLU A 126 -8.43 58.73 22.63
C GLU A 126 -9.23 59.64 21.70
N VAL A 127 -10.54 59.42 21.63
CA VAL A 127 -11.49 60.20 20.85
C VAL A 127 -12.20 61.23 21.76
N PRO A 128 -11.98 62.54 21.56
CA PRO A 128 -12.60 63.58 22.39
C PRO A 128 -14.13 63.49 22.38
N ASN A 129 -14.75 63.68 23.55
CA ASN A 129 -16.21 63.61 23.77
C ASN A 129 -16.86 62.23 23.59
N ALA A 130 -16.07 61.16 23.42
CA ALA A 130 -16.55 59.79 23.55
C ALA A 130 -16.94 59.49 25.00
N VAL A 131 -18.05 58.76 25.21
CA VAL A 131 -18.47 58.27 26.53
C VAL A 131 -17.97 56.86 26.82
N GLY A 132 -17.38 56.20 25.82
CA GLY A 132 -16.82 54.87 25.89
C GLY A 132 -16.45 54.37 24.49
N TYR A 133 -16.08 53.10 24.40
CA TYR A 133 -15.73 52.41 23.17
C TYR A 133 -16.35 51.02 23.16
N VAL A 134 -16.62 50.51 21.96
CA VAL A 134 -16.98 49.10 21.76
C VAL A 134 -15.89 48.44 20.94
N ILE A 135 -15.31 47.39 21.51
CA ILE A 135 -14.36 46.50 20.83
C ILE A 135 -15.17 45.36 20.21
N ILE A 136 -14.90 45.07 18.95
CA ILE A 136 -15.52 43.99 18.19
C ILE A 136 -14.42 42.99 17.85
N VAL A 137 -14.54 41.75 18.33
CA VAL A 137 -13.65 40.62 18.06
C VAL A 137 -14.45 39.55 17.32
N ASP A 138 -14.31 39.45 16.01
CA ASP A 138 -15.24 38.72 15.13
C ASP A 138 -16.72 39.10 15.44
N ASP A 139 -17.49 38.20 16.07
CA ASP A 139 -18.90 38.37 16.45
C ASP A 139 -19.09 38.83 17.92
N TYR A 140 -18.01 38.98 18.69
CA TYR A 140 -18.08 39.37 20.11
C TYR A 140 -17.91 40.88 20.27
N GLU A 141 -18.82 41.52 21.02
CA GLU A 141 -18.73 42.95 21.36
C GLU A 141 -18.44 43.17 22.85
N VAL A 142 -17.51 44.06 23.15
CA VAL A 142 -17.09 44.40 24.52
C VAL A 142 -17.09 45.91 24.70
N GLU A 143 -17.91 46.41 25.63
CA GLU A 143 -17.94 47.83 25.97
C GLU A 143 -16.89 48.18 27.03
N VAL A 144 -16.14 49.26 26.80
CA VAL A 144 -15.06 49.71 27.68
C VAL A 144 -15.03 51.24 27.79
N GLN A 145 -14.53 51.76 28.90
CA GLN A 145 -14.34 53.21 29.12
C GLN A 145 -12.87 53.64 29.07
N THR A 146 -11.96 52.71 28.85
CA THR A 146 -10.52 52.93 28.75
C THR A 146 -10.09 53.05 27.30
N THR A 147 -8.81 53.34 27.05
CA THR A 147 -8.18 53.32 25.71
C THR A 147 -7.24 52.13 25.51
N THR A 148 -7.32 51.15 26.41
CA THR A 148 -6.53 49.91 26.39
C THR A 148 -7.36 48.74 26.90
N TYR A 149 -7.12 47.54 26.38
CA TYR A 149 -7.80 46.31 26.78
C TYR A 149 -6.91 45.08 26.58
N ASP A 150 -6.87 44.17 27.55
CA ASP A 150 -6.11 42.91 27.42
C ASP A 150 -7.03 41.78 26.93
N LEU A 151 -6.82 41.36 25.69
CA LEU A 151 -7.62 40.32 25.03
C LEU A 151 -7.47 38.94 25.68
N THR A 152 -6.45 38.71 26.53
CA THR A 152 -6.36 37.45 27.30
C THR A 152 -7.49 37.27 28.31
N THR A 153 -8.13 38.37 28.71
CA THR A 153 -9.25 38.35 29.66
C THR A 153 -10.56 37.82 29.07
N LEU A 154 -10.63 37.69 27.73
CA LEU A 154 -11.77 37.08 27.04
C LEU A 154 -11.61 35.56 27.03
N GLU A 155 -12.28 34.89 27.98
CA GLU A 155 -12.24 33.44 28.13
C GLU A 155 -12.90 32.71 26.95
N GLU A 156 -13.86 33.37 26.27
CA GLU A 156 -14.64 32.84 25.15
C GLU A 156 -13.80 32.61 23.89
N LEU A 157 -12.64 33.26 23.78
CA LEU A 157 -11.75 33.07 22.65
C LEU A 157 -11.09 31.68 22.72
N ILE A 158 -11.22 30.93 21.65
CA ILE A 158 -10.56 29.65 21.39
C ILE A 158 -9.05 29.87 21.17
N PRO A 159 -8.16 29.17 21.91
CA PRO A 159 -6.71 29.16 21.68
C PRO A 159 -6.33 28.71 20.25
N ALA A 160 -5.23 29.26 19.73
CA ALA A 160 -4.71 29.13 18.37
C ALA A 160 -5.63 29.54 17.21
N LYS A 161 -6.82 30.08 17.49
CA LYS A 161 -7.61 30.80 16.50
C LYS A 161 -7.11 32.24 16.37
N THR A 162 -7.09 32.75 15.14
CA THR A 162 -6.83 34.15 14.82
C THR A 162 -8.16 34.88 14.64
N TYR A 163 -8.30 36.05 15.27
CA TYR A 163 -9.48 36.90 15.30
C TYR A 163 -9.18 38.25 14.67
N ASP A 164 -10.18 38.84 14.02
CA ASP A 164 -10.12 40.22 13.58
C ASP A 164 -10.73 41.14 14.64
N VAL A 165 -9.98 42.16 15.05
CA VAL A 165 -10.36 43.08 16.13
C VAL A 165 -10.50 44.49 15.58
N CYS A 166 -11.66 45.13 15.78
CA CYS A 166 -11.91 46.52 15.42
C CYS A 166 -12.67 47.27 16.53
N ILE A 167 -12.69 48.61 16.49
CA ILE A 167 -13.22 49.44 17.58
C ILE A 167 -14.02 50.62 17.01
N TYR A 168 -15.07 51.05 17.70
CA TYR A 168 -15.66 52.38 17.49
C TYR A 168 -15.86 53.13 18.81
N ALA A 169 -15.73 54.46 18.76
CA ALA A 169 -16.05 55.35 19.87
C ALA A 169 -17.55 55.60 19.98
N VAL A 170 -18.07 55.52 21.20
CA VAL A 170 -19.49 55.70 21.53
C VAL A 170 -19.74 57.18 21.86
N GLY A 171 -20.68 57.80 21.16
CA GLY A 171 -21.10 59.17 21.40
C GLY A 171 -22.16 59.28 22.50
N ASP A 172 -22.22 60.42 23.20
CA ASP A 172 -23.38 60.75 24.04
C ASP A 172 -24.57 60.98 23.11
N PRO A 173 -25.66 60.19 23.20
CA PRO A 173 -26.79 60.25 22.28
C PRO A 173 -27.50 61.61 22.23
N ASN A 174 -27.21 62.52 23.18
CA ASN A 174 -27.74 63.88 23.22
C ASN A 174 -26.73 64.95 22.76
N LYS A 175 -25.52 64.57 22.33
CA LYS A 175 -24.45 65.51 21.94
C LYS A 175 -23.66 65.09 20.71
N ASN A 176 -23.37 63.80 20.54
CA ASN A 176 -22.52 63.28 19.45
C ASN A 176 -23.05 61.93 18.94
N SER A 177 -22.84 61.64 17.67
CA SER A 177 -23.09 60.30 17.10
C SER A 177 -21.82 59.43 17.19
N ASN A 178 -21.98 58.09 17.25
CA ASN A 178 -20.86 57.15 17.25
C ASN A 178 -19.91 57.37 16.07
N SER A 179 -18.61 57.11 16.28
CA SER A 179 -17.62 57.17 15.20
C SER A 179 -17.83 56.07 14.15
N LEU A 180 -17.14 56.13 13.01
CA LEU A 180 -17.02 54.93 12.15
C LEU A 180 -16.14 53.87 12.84
N ILE A 181 -16.36 52.60 12.50
CA ILE A 181 -15.52 51.47 12.94
C ILE A 181 -14.10 51.64 12.40
N SER A 182 -13.10 51.36 13.23
CA SER A 182 -11.68 51.39 12.87
C SER A 182 -11.34 50.34 11.80
N LYS A 183 -10.13 50.43 11.24
CA LYS A 183 -9.55 49.28 10.52
C LYS A 183 -9.31 48.14 11.50
N SER A 184 -9.38 46.89 11.03
CA SER A 184 -9.12 45.71 11.86
C SER A 184 -7.63 45.49 12.10
N VAL A 185 -7.31 44.88 13.24
CA VAL A 185 -6.00 44.29 13.57
C VAL A 185 -6.21 42.83 13.97
N SER A 186 -5.25 41.96 13.67
CA SER A 186 -5.39 40.52 13.94
C SER A 186 -4.79 40.14 15.30
N TYR A 187 -5.49 39.27 16.03
CA TYR A 187 -5.06 38.71 17.32
C TYR A 187 -5.16 37.18 17.29
N THR A 188 -4.08 36.47 17.64
CA THR A 188 -4.10 35.01 17.83
C THR A 188 -3.95 34.69 19.31
N LYS A 189 -4.89 33.92 19.89
CA LYS A 189 -4.81 33.53 21.31
C LYS A 189 -3.82 32.38 21.51
N GLU A 190 -2.87 32.53 22.43
CA GLU A 190 -1.85 31.49 22.69
C GLU A 190 -2.40 30.34 23.56
N PHE A 191 -1.86 29.12 23.37
CA PHE A 191 -2.13 27.97 24.26
C PHE A 191 -1.37 28.11 25.59
N VAL A 192 -1.90 27.49 26.65
CA VAL A 192 -1.23 27.46 27.97
C VAL A 192 -0.46 26.15 28.14
N LYS A 193 0.80 26.17 28.59
CA LYS A 193 1.56 24.93 28.85
C LYS A 193 1.24 24.38 30.25
N TYR A 194 1.00 23.07 30.39
CA TYR A 194 0.84 22.44 31.72
C TYR A 194 2.13 22.55 32.56
N ALA A 195 1.95 22.56 33.88
CA ALA A 195 3.06 22.43 34.82
C ALA A 195 3.68 21.02 34.75
N GLN A 196 4.97 20.91 35.09
CA GLN A 196 5.65 19.62 35.17
C GLN A 196 5.12 18.83 36.38
N PRO A 197 4.89 17.51 36.26
CA PRO A 197 4.57 16.65 37.39
C PRO A 197 5.70 16.65 38.44
N THR A 198 5.35 16.58 39.73
CA THR A 198 6.29 16.60 40.86
C THR A 198 6.01 15.46 41.85
N ASN A 199 6.93 15.23 42.79
CA ASN A 199 6.79 14.25 43.88
C ASN A 199 6.51 12.82 43.39
N ILE A 200 7.28 12.36 42.42
CA ILE A 200 7.23 10.96 42.00
C ILE A 200 7.73 10.10 43.16
N VAL A 201 6.94 9.10 43.53
CA VAL A 201 7.26 8.13 44.58
C VAL A 201 7.00 6.71 44.11
N LYS A 202 7.87 5.78 44.50
CA LYS A 202 7.63 4.34 44.34
C LYS A 202 6.56 3.90 45.33
N THR A 203 5.54 3.21 44.83
CA THR A 203 4.48 2.57 45.63
C THR A 203 4.64 1.04 45.59
N GLU A 204 3.81 0.30 46.32
CA GLU A 204 3.81 -1.17 46.27
C GLU A 204 3.50 -1.72 44.87
N SER A 205 2.66 -1.03 44.09
CA SER A 205 2.19 -1.47 42.77
C SER A 205 2.84 -0.78 41.57
N GLY A 206 3.70 0.23 41.79
CA GLY A 206 4.33 0.99 40.71
C GLY A 206 4.82 2.36 41.15
N PHE A 207 4.40 3.43 40.47
CA PHE A 207 4.79 4.82 40.77
C PHE A 207 3.58 5.75 40.83
N SER A 208 3.64 6.79 41.66
CA SER A 208 2.62 7.85 41.72
C SER A 208 3.27 9.22 41.82
N TRP A 209 2.57 10.26 41.39
CA TRP A 209 3.00 11.66 41.43
C TRP A 209 1.86 12.59 41.85
N ASP A 210 2.18 13.86 42.09
CA ASP A 210 1.16 14.88 42.36
C ASP A 210 0.33 15.19 41.10
N GLN A 211 -0.98 15.31 41.27
CA GLN A 211 -1.89 15.65 40.18
C GLN A 211 -1.60 17.05 39.62
N VAL A 212 -1.40 17.15 38.30
CA VAL A 212 -1.30 18.43 37.60
C VAL A 212 -2.71 18.96 37.33
N GLU A 213 -3.00 20.19 37.78
CA GLU A 213 -4.33 20.79 37.68
C GLU A 213 -4.83 20.83 36.23
N GLY A 214 -5.99 20.20 35.98
CA GLY A 214 -6.61 20.12 34.67
C GLY A 214 -6.01 19.12 33.69
N ALA A 215 -4.98 18.34 34.07
CA ALA A 215 -4.45 17.26 33.25
C ALA A 215 -5.13 15.91 33.59
N GLU A 216 -5.67 15.23 32.59
CA GLU A 216 -6.37 13.94 32.75
C GLU A 216 -5.46 12.75 32.37
N GLU A 217 -4.47 13.00 31.51
CA GLU A 217 -3.57 11.99 30.98
C GLU A 217 -2.10 12.34 31.23
N PHE A 218 -1.31 11.30 31.44
CA PHE A 218 0.13 11.39 31.68
C PHE A 218 0.88 10.36 30.86
N VAL A 219 2.14 10.66 30.56
CA VAL A 219 3.10 9.74 29.97
C VAL A 219 4.23 9.51 30.97
N VAL A 220 4.51 8.25 31.28
CA VAL A 220 5.64 7.82 32.09
C VAL A 220 6.68 7.18 31.19
N TRP A 221 7.94 7.57 31.36
CA TRP A 221 9.08 6.97 30.71
C TRP A 221 10.04 6.44 31.78
N ILE A 222 10.47 5.19 31.62
CA ILE A 222 11.41 4.55 32.54
C ILE A 222 12.66 4.17 31.75
N ASP A 223 13.75 4.88 31.99
CA ASP A 223 15.03 4.63 31.34
C ASP A 223 15.61 3.29 31.82
N GLY A 224 15.90 2.38 30.88
CA GLY A 224 16.41 1.03 31.13
C GLY A 224 15.37 -0.10 31.07
N ILE A 225 14.07 0.20 30.98
CA ILE A 225 13.03 -0.76 30.59
C ILE A 225 12.67 -0.44 29.13
N GLU A 226 12.49 -1.47 28.29
CA GLU A 226 12.17 -1.39 26.84
C GLU A 226 11.62 -0.03 26.41
N GLU A 227 12.24 0.65 25.42
CA GLU A 227 12.04 2.06 24.97
C GLU A 227 10.57 2.48 24.69
N THR A 228 9.71 2.36 25.69
CA THR A 228 8.26 2.44 25.60
C THR A 228 7.78 3.48 26.58
N PHE A 229 6.82 4.27 26.11
CA PHE A 229 6.16 5.30 26.89
C PHE A 229 4.84 4.72 27.42
N TYR A 230 4.65 4.74 28.73
CA TYR A 230 3.42 4.29 29.35
C TYR A 230 2.44 5.46 29.45
N GLN A 231 1.37 5.43 28.67
CA GLN A 231 0.28 6.39 28.77
C GLN A 231 -0.71 5.92 29.84
N VAL A 232 -1.04 6.80 30.79
CA VAL A 232 -1.95 6.48 31.89
C VAL A 232 -2.95 7.60 32.11
N GLU A 233 -4.18 7.20 32.47
CA GLU A 233 -5.22 8.09 32.95
C GLU A 233 -5.05 8.30 34.46
N GLY A 234 -4.94 9.55 34.89
CA GLY A 234 -4.69 9.90 36.29
C GLY A 234 -3.21 9.85 36.73
N ASN A 235 -2.96 9.99 38.03
CA ASN A 235 -1.65 10.31 38.59
C ASN A 235 -0.82 9.10 39.09
N CYS A 236 -1.04 7.92 38.53
CA CYS A 236 -0.26 6.74 38.88
C CYS A 236 -0.04 5.78 37.71
N LEU A 237 1.08 5.06 37.76
CA LEU A 237 1.40 3.94 36.89
C LEU A 237 1.53 2.69 37.75
N ASN A 238 0.79 1.63 37.40
CA ASN A 238 1.00 0.30 37.97
C ASN A 238 1.97 -0.49 37.08
N ILE A 239 3.08 -0.96 37.65
CA ILE A 239 4.11 -1.74 36.97
C ILE A 239 4.72 -2.77 37.92
N SER A 240 4.86 -4.02 37.44
CA SER A 240 5.36 -5.14 38.24
C SER A 240 6.86 -5.01 38.53
N GLU A 241 7.27 -5.43 39.73
CA GLU A 241 8.68 -5.56 40.15
C GLU A 241 9.51 -6.48 39.23
N SER A 242 8.86 -7.39 38.50
CA SER A 242 9.52 -8.29 37.54
C SER A 242 10.15 -7.57 36.35
N TYR A 243 9.73 -6.34 36.03
CA TYR A 243 10.32 -5.55 34.95
C TYR A 243 11.65 -4.90 35.34
N PHE A 244 12.00 -4.93 36.63
CA PHE A 244 13.23 -4.34 37.15
C PHE A 244 14.23 -5.46 37.47
N THR A 245 15.35 -5.46 36.77
CA THR A 245 16.49 -6.32 37.06
C THR A 245 17.09 -5.93 38.41
N ARG A 246 17.28 -6.92 39.29
CA ARG A 246 17.88 -6.69 40.60
C ARG A 246 19.29 -6.11 40.45
N GLY A 247 19.60 -5.07 41.22
CA GLY A 247 20.88 -4.37 41.18
C GLY A 247 21.04 -3.35 40.03
N VAL A 248 20.06 -3.18 39.15
CA VAL A 248 20.09 -2.16 38.09
C VAL A 248 19.33 -0.90 38.52
N GLU A 249 19.94 0.27 38.33
CA GLU A 249 19.30 1.56 38.57
C GLU A 249 18.49 2.01 37.34
N TYR A 250 17.26 2.47 37.58
CA TYR A 250 16.32 2.95 36.59
C TYR A 250 15.93 4.40 36.91
N GLN A 251 15.75 5.23 35.88
CA GLN A 251 15.27 6.60 36.04
C GLN A 251 13.84 6.75 35.54
N VAL A 252 12.95 7.29 36.38
CA VAL A 252 11.51 7.41 36.07
C VAL A 252 11.14 8.87 35.84
N TYR A 253 10.58 9.15 34.66
CA TYR A 253 10.15 10.47 34.21
C TYR A 253 8.64 10.47 33.98
N VAL A 254 7.99 11.59 34.29
CA VAL A 254 6.54 11.75 34.08
C VAL A 254 6.26 13.08 33.39
N LYS A 255 5.35 13.08 32.42
CA LYS A 255 4.91 14.25 31.66
C LYS A 255 3.38 14.30 31.63
N ALA A 256 2.80 15.48 31.82
CA ALA A 256 1.36 15.68 31.65
C ALA A 256 1.05 15.91 30.16
N VAL A 257 0.01 15.25 29.66
CA VAL A 257 -0.38 15.32 28.24
C VAL A 257 -1.35 16.48 28.01
N GLY A 258 -1.04 17.31 27.02
CA GLY A 258 -1.88 18.43 26.60
C GLY A 258 -3.20 17.96 26.00
N ASN A 259 -4.30 18.65 26.27
CA ASN A 259 -5.64 18.27 25.79
C ASN A 259 -5.96 18.70 24.35
N GLY A 260 -4.95 19.17 23.60
CA GLY A 260 -5.05 19.56 22.18
C GLY A 260 -5.91 20.80 21.87
N THR A 261 -6.63 21.35 22.86
CA THR A 261 -7.64 22.40 22.67
C THR A 261 -7.38 23.65 23.52
N LYS A 262 -6.82 23.47 24.72
CA LYS A 262 -6.52 24.55 25.67
C LYS A 262 -5.08 24.52 26.18
N TYR A 263 -4.51 23.33 26.34
CA TYR A 263 -3.19 23.15 26.95
C TYR A 263 -2.20 22.38 26.08
N TYR A 264 -0.94 22.85 26.07
CA TYR A 264 0.20 22.05 25.61
C TYR A 264 0.67 21.08 26.71
N SER A 265 1.26 19.97 26.28
CA SER A 265 1.90 19.02 27.19
C SER A 265 3.01 19.72 27.98
N SER A 266 3.22 19.29 29.23
CA SER A 266 4.35 19.77 30.03
C SER A 266 5.68 19.19 29.53
N ASP A 267 6.79 19.70 30.06
CA ASP A 267 8.07 18.98 29.95
C ASP A 267 8.05 17.76 30.89
N PHE A 268 8.98 16.82 30.70
CA PHE A 268 9.18 15.76 31.68
C PHE A 268 9.61 16.32 33.03
N SER A 269 9.16 15.66 34.10
CA SER A 269 9.58 15.89 35.47
C SER A 269 11.10 15.71 35.65
N LEU A 270 11.62 16.18 36.79
CA LEU A 270 12.89 15.67 37.29
C LEU A 270 12.75 14.16 37.59
N PRO A 271 13.70 13.31 37.17
CA PRO A 271 13.59 11.88 37.39
C PRO A 271 13.83 11.50 38.85
N ILE A 272 13.24 10.38 39.25
CA ILE A 272 13.68 9.64 40.45
C ILE A 272 14.46 8.40 40.04
N THR A 273 15.41 8.00 40.87
CA THR A 273 16.14 6.73 40.71
C THR A 273 15.42 5.63 41.49
N TYR A 274 15.24 4.47 40.87
CA TYR A 274 14.72 3.26 41.49
C TYR A 274 15.63 2.07 41.17
N GLN A 275 15.92 1.24 42.17
CA GLN A 275 16.73 0.02 42.04
C GLN A 275 16.07 -1.08 42.86
N ARG A 276 15.95 -2.27 42.27
CA ARG A 276 15.45 -3.46 42.96
C ARG A 276 16.60 -4.19 43.66
N ASP A 277 16.43 -4.61 44.91
CA ASP A 277 17.51 -5.19 45.73
C ASP A 277 18.02 -6.57 45.23
N LEU A 278 19.32 -6.84 45.39
CA LEU A 278 19.97 -8.13 45.09
C LEU A 278 19.57 -9.24 46.10
N LEU A 279 19.68 -10.50 45.67
CA LEU A 279 19.50 -11.68 46.53
C LEU A 279 20.85 -12.25 47.02
N PRO A 280 20.89 -12.96 48.16
CA PRO A 280 22.06 -13.73 48.57
C PRO A 280 22.35 -14.90 47.59
N GLU A 281 23.63 -15.12 47.25
CA GLU A 281 24.08 -16.20 46.35
C GLU A 281 24.17 -17.56 47.07
N LEU A 282 23.97 -18.64 46.31
CA LEU A 282 24.18 -20.03 46.77
C LEU A 282 25.68 -20.43 46.76
N ASP A 283 26.03 -21.44 47.56
CA ASP A 283 27.38 -22.03 47.56
C ASP A 283 27.69 -22.72 46.22
N SER A 284 28.91 -22.55 45.69
CA SER A 284 29.35 -23.21 44.46
C SER A 284 29.49 -24.74 44.60
N PRO A 285 29.01 -25.54 43.63
CA PRO A 285 29.21 -26.99 43.62
C PRO A 285 30.70 -27.40 43.58
N THR A 286 31.03 -28.54 44.16
CA THR A 286 32.38 -29.15 44.07
C THR A 286 32.30 -30.46 43.29
N LEU A 287 33.02 -30.54 42.16
CA LEU A 287 32.86 -31.63 41.18
C LEU A 287 33.81 -32.81 41.41
N THR A 288 33.36 -34.01 41.04
CA THR A 288 34.17 -35.24 40.93
C THR A 288 33.71 -36.05 39.72
N LEU A 289 34.64 -36.49 38.87
CA LEU A 289 34.37 -37.29 37.66
C LEU A 289 34.98 -38.69 37.80
N THR A 290 34.16 -39.73 37.64
CA THR A 290 34.59 -41.14 37.60
C THR A 290 34.06 -41.82 36.35
N GLY A 291 34.94 -42.12 35.40
CA GLY A 291 34.52 -42.59 34.07
C GLY A 291 33.73 -41.49 33.35
N ASN A 292 32.47 -41.75 33.03
CA ASN A 292 31.56 -40.77 32.44
C ASN A 292 30.66 -40.07 33.46
N LEU A 293 30.66 -40.51 34.72
CA LEU A 293 29.74 -40.01 35.74
C LEU A 293 30.33 -38.80 36.47
N LEU A 294 29.74 -37.63 36.25
CA LEU A 294 29.99 -36.40 36.97
C LEU A 294 29.11 -36.34 38.23
N THR A 295 29.70 -35.98 39.38
CA THR A 295 29.00 -35.91 40.68
C THR A 295 29.42 -34.67 41.47
N TRP A 296 28.52 -34.15 42.31
CA TRP A 296 28.79 -33.10 43.28
C TRP A 296 27.96 -33.28 44.55
N LYS A 297 28.20 -32.44 45.57
CA LYS A 297 27.38 -32.41 46.79
C LYS A 297 26.19 -31.48 46.57
N GLU A 298 25.02 -31.87 47.11
CA GLU A 298 23.82 -31.04 47.11
C GLU A 298 24.05 -29.68 47.81
N VAL A 299 23.62 -28.60 47.15
CA VAL A 299 23.72 -27.20 47.59
C VAL A 299 22.39 -26.78 48.24
N ALA A 300 22.42 -26.37 49.51
CA ALA A 300 21.21 -26.00 50.24
C ALA A 300 20.57 -24.73 49.66
N GLY A 301 19.27 -24.80 49.36
CA GLY A 301 18.54 -23.69 48.72
C GLY A 301 18.57 -23.71 47.19
N ALA A 302 19.34 -24.63 46.58
CA ALA A 302 19.28 -24.86 45.14
C ALA A 302 18.00 -25.61 44.77
N ILE A 303 17.30 -25.15 43.73
CA ILE A 303 16.12 -25.85 43.18
C ILE A 303 16.49 -26.86 42.10
N LYS A 304 17.63 -26.66 41.42
CA LYS A 304 18.22 -27.53 40.39
C LYS A 304 19.68 -27.15 40.14
N TYR A 305 20.33 -27.83 39.19
CA TYR A 305 21.68 -27.54 38.73
C TYR A 305 21.72 -27.35 37.22
N ARG A 306 22.55 -26.40 36.78
CA ARG A 306 22.96 -26.27 35.37
C ARG A 306 24.37 -26.84 35.24
N VAL A 307 24.53 -27.88 34.44
CA VAL A 307 25.83 -28.44 34.03
C VAL A 307 26.16 -27.84 32.67
N ILE A 308 27.29 -27.15 32.58
CA ILE A 308 27.75 -26.48 31.38
C ILE A 308 28.95 -27.27 30.86
N ILE A 309 28.88 -27.70 29.60
CA ILE A 309 29.88 -28.50 28.87
C ILE A 309 30.26 -27.68 27.64
N ASP A 310 31.33 -26.89 27.74
CA ASP A 310 31.62 -25.76 26.84
C ASP A 310 30.37 -24.87 26.63
N ASP A 311 29.75 -24.91 25.45
CA ASP A 311 28.54 -24.13 25.11
C ASP A 311 27.22 -24.91 25.36
N ILE A 312 27.29 -26.19 25.76
CA ILE A 312 26.12 -27.04 25.96
C ILE A 312 25.66 -26.95 27.42
N VAL A 313 24.37 -26.68 27.63
CA VAL A 313 23.78 -26.57 28.99
C VAL A 313 22.79 -27.71 29.22
N VAL A 314 23.03 -28.50 30.27
CA VAL A 314 22.14 -29.58 30.72
C VAL A 314 21.63 -29.26 32.11
N GLU A 315 20.31 -29.28 32.29
CA GLU A 315 19.70 -29.08 33.61
C GLU A 315 19.38 -30.41 34.28
N THR A 316 19.60 -30.50 35.59
CA THR A 316 19.28 -31.69 36.38
C THR A 316 18.91 -31.31 37.81
N ASP A 317 17.91 -32.01 38.36
CA ASP A 317 17.54 -31.90 39.77
C ASP A 317 18.48 -32.73 40.66
N ASN A 318 19.19 -33.69 40.07
CA ASN A 318 20.07 -34.61 40.79
C ASN A 318 21.51 -34.06 40.83
N PRO A 319 22.27 -34.30 41.91
CA PRO A 319 23.65 -33.83 42.03
C PRO A 319 24.65 -34.74 41.27
N ASN A 320 24.25 -35.24 40.11
CA ASN A 320 25.04 -36.07 39.21
C ASN A 320 24.50 -36.02 37.77
N LEU A 321 25.39 -36.33 36.81
CA LEU A 321 25.06 -36.46 35.39
C LEU A 321 26.02 -37.48 34.73
N ASP A 322 25.49 -38.43 33.96
CA ASP A 322 26.31 -39.27 33.08
C ASP A 322 26.56 -38.54 31.77
N LEU A 323 27.80 -38.06 31.58
CA LEU A 323 28.19 -37.25 30.43
C LEU A 323 28.15 -38.04 29.12
N ALA A 324 28.22 -39.38 29.15
CA ALA A 324 28.11 -40.18 27.93
C ALA A 324 26.68 -40.27 27.38
N MET A 325 25.68 -39.90 28.18
CA MET A 325 24.27 -39.87 27.78
C MET A 325 23.86 -38.51 27.18
N VAL A 326 24.77 -37.53 27.14
CA VAL A 326 24.50 -36.22 26.53
C VAL A 326 24.65 -36.35 25.01
N GLU A 327 23.53 -36.36 24.29
CA GLU A 327 23.47 -36.70 22.85
C GLU A 327 24.23 -35.72 21.94
N ASP A 328 24.35 -34.46 22.37
CA ASP A 328 24.96 -33.37 21.61
C ASP A 328 26.50 -33.41 21.61
N LEU A 329 27.11 -34.26 22.44
CA LEU A 329 28.57 -34.33 22.51
C LEU A 329 29.14 -35.10 21.31
N ILE A 330 30.04 -34.43 20.58
CA ILE A 330 30.81 -35.04 19.50
C ILE A 330 31.75 -36.11 20.07
N PRO A 331 31.77 -37.35 19.52
CA PRO A 331 32.68 -38.41 19.95
C PRO A 331 34.16 -38.03 19.81
N VAL A 332 35.01 -38.57 20.70
CA VAL A 332 36.47 -38.36 20.72
C VAL A 332 36.85 -36.88 20.75
N THR A 333 36.10 -36.07 21.51
CA THR A 333 36.31 -34.62 21.68
C THR A 333 36.41 -34.30 23.17
N SER A 334 37.31 -33.38 23.53
CA SER A 334 37.51 -32.91 24.90
C SER A 334 36.71 -31.63 25.16
N TYR A 335 36.00 -31.58 26.29
CA TYR A 335 35.15 -30.47 26.73
C TYR A 335 35.52 -30.01 28.14
N GLU A 336 35.37 -28.72 28.42
CA GLU A 336 35.43 -28.15 29.77
C GLU A 336 34.04 -28.20 30.42
N VAL A 337 33.95 -28.78 31.62
CA VAL A 337 32.69 -28.98 32.32
C VAL A 337 32.69 -28.28 33.66
N TYR A 338 31.65 -27.50 33.94
CA TYR A 338 31.39 -26.87 35.24
C TYR A 338 29.91 -26.88 35.60
N VAL A 339 29.57 -26.65 36.87
CA VAL A 339 28.18 -26.68 37.36
C VAL A 339 27.86 -25.42 38.14
N VAL A 340 26.63 -24.92 37.95
CA VAL A 340 26.02 -23.81 38.68
C VAL A 340 24.80 -24.34 39.44
N ALA A 341 24.71 -24.04 40.74
CA ALA A 341 23.49 -24.29 41.52
C ALA A 341 22.50 -23.15 41.28
N VAL A 342 21.26 -23.50 40.95
CA VAL A 342 20.22 -22.54 40.56
C VAL A 342 19.32 -22.21 41.75
N GLY A 343 19.15 -20.91 42.03
CA GLY A 343 18.31 -20.40 43.12
C GLY A 343 16.82 -20.36 42.77
N ASP A 344 15.98 -20.02 43.75
CA ASP A 344 14.52 -19.96 43.60
C ASP A 344 14.01 -18.59 43.11
N ASP A 345 14.92 -17.64 42.83
CA ASP A 345 14.65 -16.24 42.42
C ASP A 345 13.76 -15.41 43.40
N LEU A 346 13.42 -16.00 44.55
CA LEU A 346 12.64 -15.41 45.62
C LEU A 346 13.52 -15.09 46.82
N ASN A 347 14.26 -16.09 47.29
CA ASN A 347 15.09 -16.05 48.49
C ASN A 347 16.58 -16.10 48.16
N PHE A 348 16.97 -16.80 47.07
CA PHE A 348 18.36 -16.99 46.68
C PHE A 348 18.58 -16.76 45.18
N GLY A 349 19.71 -16.15 44.84
CA GLY A 349 20.24 -16.13 43.47
C GLY A 349 21.16 -17.31 43.19
N ASP A 350 21.51 -17.52 41.93
CA ASP A 350 22.40 -18.61 41.49
C ASP A 350 23.79 -18.55 42.15
N SER A 351 24.45 -19.70 42.26
CA SER A 351 25.83 -19.77 42.74
C SER A 351 26.82 -19.25 41.69
N SER A 352 28.01 -18.84 42.13
CA SER A 352 29.17 -18.78 41.24
C SER A 352 29.47 -20.17 40.62
N PRO A 353 30.04 -20.25 39.39
CA PRO A 353 30.46 -21.51 38.77
C PRO A 353 31.40 -22.36 39.65
N SER A 354 31.28 -23.68 39.56
CA SER A 354 32.30 -24.60 40.10
C SER A 354 33.65 -24.45 39.37
N ASN A 355 34.69 -25.10 39.88
CA ASN A 355 35.90 -25.33 39.09
C ASN A 355 35.59 -26.19 37.85
N PHE A 356 36.34 -25.96 36.77
CA PHE A 356 36.25 -26.73 35.53
C PHE A 356 36.95 -28.08 35.64
N ILE A 357 36.40 -29.09 34.97
CA ILE A 357 37.05 -30.38 34.71
C ILE A 357 37.08 -30.66 33.20
N ASN A 358 38.05 -31.44 32.75
CA ASN A 358 38.12 -31.87 31.35
C ASN A 358 37.50 -33.27 31.18
N TYR A 359 36.55 -33.40 30.26
CA TYR A 359 35.94 -34.67 29.88
C TYR A 359 36.19 -34.96 28.39
N THR A 360 36.66 -36.16 28.06
CA THR A 360 36.81 -36.61 26.66
C THR A 360 35.83 -37.74 26.39
N THR A 361 34.98 -37.54 25.37
CA THR A 361 33.96 -38.51 24.98
C THR A 361 34.55 -39.78 24.37
N PRO A 362 33.94 -40.96 24.57
CA PRO A 362 34.33 -42.20 23.89
C PRO A 362 33.92 -42.20 22.40
N LYS A 363 34.38 -43.21 21.64
CA LYS A 363 33.86 -43.48 20.28
C LYS A 363 32.38 -43.90 20.35
N ARG A 364 31.61 -43.58 19.31
CA ARG A 364 30.17 -43.91 19.22
C ARG A 364 29.92 -45.05 18.24
N LYS A 365 29.09 -46.02 18.62
CA LYS A 365 28.63 -47.09 17.71
C LYS A 365 27.51 -46.56 16.82
N LEU A 366 27.54 -46.89 15.53
CA LEU A 366 26.45 -46.55 14.62
C LEU A 366 25.24 -47.46 14.86
N GLU A 367 24.06 -46.89 14.62
CA GLU A 367 22.81 -47.65 14.61
C GLU A 367 22.73 -48.52 13.35
N ALA A 368 22.13 -49.70 13.47
CA ALA A 368 21.85 -50.54 12.30
C ALA A 368 20.67 -49.96 11.50
N PRO A 369 20.66 -50.07 10.17
CA PRO A 369 19.45 -49.85 9.38
C PRO A 369 18.30 -50.69 9.94
N ASN A 370 17.14 -50.06 10.14
CA ASN A 370 16.01 -50.66 10.86
C ASN A 370 14.65 -50.40 10.22
N THR A 371 14.58 -49.46 9.27
CA THR A 371 13.39 -49.16 8.50
C THR A 371 13.65 -49.58 7.08
N PHE A 372 12.79 -50.43 6.53
CA PHE A 372 12.95 -51.00 5.20
C PHE A 372 11.66 -50.84 4.41
N ASP A 373 11.80 -50.60 3.12
CA ASP A 373 10.71 -50.73 2.16
C ASP A 373 11.23 -51.48 0.94
N ILE A 374 10.41 -52.38 0.40
CA ILE A 374 10.71 -53.11 -0.82
C ILE A 374 9.64 -52.78 -1.83
N PHE A 375 10.07 -52.12 -2.91
CA PHE A 375 9.22 -51.87 -4.06
C PHE A 375 9.86 -52.48 -5.29
N GLU A 376 9.15 -53.40 -5.95
CA GLU A 376 9.66 -54.16 -7.09
C GLU A 376 10.97 -54.92 -6.75
N SER A 377 12.13 -54.43 -7.20
CA SER A 377 13.45 -54.97 -6.83
C SER A 377 14.32 -54.04 -6.00
N VAL A 378 13.78 -52.87 -5.62
CA VAL A 378 14.55 -51.87 -4.91
C VAL A 378 14.23 -51.96 -3.44
N ILE A 379 15.24 -52.29 -2.66
CA ILE A 379 15.20 -52.23 -1.20
C ILE A 379 15.70 -50.85 -0.82
N THR A 380 14.87 -50.09 -0.12
CA THR A 380 15.25 -48.81 0.46
C THR A 380 15.27 -48.94 1.98
N PHE A 381 16.19 -48.22 2.61
CA PHE A 381 16.34 -48.24 4.06
C PHE A 381 16.65 -46.85 4.63
N ASN A 382 16.49 -46.69 5.94
CA ASN A 382 16.82 -45.42 6.58
C ASN A 382 18.33 -45.14 6.49
N LYS A 383 18.69 -43.94 6.06
CA LYS A 383 20.07 -43.46 6.09
C LYS A 383 20.55 -43.37 7.54
N ILE A 384 21.70 -43.96 7.82
CA ILE A 384 22.37 -43.87 9.13
C ILE A 384 23.30 -42.66 9.13
N SER A 385 23.07 -41.74 10.09
CA SER A 385 23.92 -40.57 10.26
C SER A 385 25.37 -40.98 10.53
N TYR A 386 26.31 -40.31 9.88
CA TYR A 386 27.76 -40.58 9.96
C TYR A 386 28.23 -41.92 9.37
N ALA A 387 27.32 -42.73 8.80
CA ALA A 387 27.72 -43.85 7.96
C ALA A 387 28.24 -43.34 6.61
N SER A 388 29.42 -43.79 6.21
CA SER A 388 30.03 -43.43 4.91
C SER A 388 29.57 -44.37 3.79
N LEU A 389 29.33 -45.64 4.14
CA LEU A 389 29.06 -46.75 3.24
C LEU A 389 28.14 -47.77 3.92
N TYR A 390 27.56 -48.65 3.12
CA TYR A 390 26.81 -49.82 3.58
C TYR A 390 27.34 -51.08 2.90
N HIS A 391 27.52 -52.15 3.67
CA HIS A 391 27.74 -53.48 3.12
C HIS A 391 26.41 -54.22 2.97
N ILE A 392 26.21 -54.82 1.80
CA ILE A 392 25.03 -55.61 1.45
C ILE A 392 25.38 -57.09 1.47
N TYR A 393 24.60 -57.86 2.23
CA TYR A 393 24.69 -59.31 2.27
C TYR A 393 23.37 -59.93 1.82
N ILE A 394 23.39 -60.89 0.90
CA ILE A 394 22.22 -61.68 0.52
C ILE A 394 22.46 -63.13 0.92
N ASN A 395 21.52 -63.73 1.64
CA ASN A 395 21.63 -65.07 2.19
C ASN A 395 22.90 -65.30 3.04
N GLY A 396 23.43 -64.23 3.65
CA GLY A 396 24.66 -64.24 4.45
C GLY A 396 25.96 -64.14 3.64
N GLU A 397 25.90 -64.06 2.31
CA GLU A 397 27.09 -63.82 1.47
C GLU A 397 27.22 -62.34 1.14
N TYR A 398 28.46 -61.82 1.19
CA TYR A 398 28.74 -60.43 0.79
C TYR A 398 28.50 -60.26 -0.70
N VAL A 399 27.70 -59.26 -1.06
CA VAL A 399 27.32 -58.96 -2.44
C VAL A 399 28.09 -57.75 -2.95
N THR A 400 27.95 -56.62 -2.26
CA THR A 400 28.55 -55.35 -2.66
C THR A 400 28.59 -54.36 -1.49
N GLU A 401 29.31 -53.27 -1.69
CA GLU A 401 29.17 -52.04 -0.92
C GLU A 401 28.40 -50.98 -1.71
N ILE A 402 27.68 -50.11 -1.03
CA ILE A 402 26.96 -48.97 -1.62
C ILE A 402 27.12 -47.72 -0.75
N THR A 403 27.10 -46.54 -1.39
CA THR A 403 27.11 -45.23 -0.73
C THR A 403 25.71 -44.66 -0.48
N HIS A 404 24.70 -45.26 -1.10
CA HIS A 404 23.30 -44.82 -1.05
C HIS A 404 22.46 -45.73 -0.15
N ASN A 405 21.30 -45.24 0.29
CA ASN A 405 20.38 -45.98 1.16
C ASN A 405 19.34 -46.82 0.38
N SER A 406 19.71 -47.27 -0.82
CA SER A 406 18.87 -48.07 -1.70
C SER A 406 19.71 -49.06 -2.50
N PHE A 407 19.17 -50.26 -2.70
CA PHE A 407 19.83 -51.32 -3.45
C PHE A 407 18.85 -52.03 -4.37
N ASP A 408 19.15 -52.07 -5.67
CA ASP A 408 18.36 -52.80 -6.68
C ASP A 408 18.93 -54.21 -6.87
N PHE A 409 18.24 -55.23 -6.37
CA PHE A 409 18.71 -56.61 -6.50
C PHE A 409 18.40 -57.26 -7.87
N SER A 410 17.67 -56.58 -8.78
CA SER A 410 17.38 -57.11 -10.13
C SER A 410 18.60 -57.22 -11.03
N ILE A 411 19.70 -56.54 -10.67
CA ILE A 411 20.97 -56.61 -11.39
C ILE A 411 21.75 -57.89 -11.08
N ILE A 412 21.27 -58.71 -10.14
CA ILE A 412 21.92 -59.94 -9.69
C ILE A 412 21.10 -61.14 -10.16
N CYS A 413 21.81 -62.18 -10.62
CA CYS A 413 21.21 -63.45 -10.98
C CYS A 413 20.88 -64.24 -9.69
N LEU A 414 19.67 -64.09 -9.18
CA LEU A 414 19.11 -64.89 -8.08
C LEU A 414 18.22 -66.01 -8.63
N ASP A 415 18.18 -67.14 -7.94
CA ASP A 415 17.25 -68.23 -8.25
C ASP A 415 15.81 -67.88 -7.82
N GLU A 416 14.82 -68.56 -8.39
CA GLU A 416 13.42 -68.39 -7.96
C GLU A 416 13.24 -68.90 -6.53
N GLY A 417 12.59 -68.12 -5.67
CA GLY A 417 12.33 -68.50 -4.28
C GLY A 417 12.55 -67.38 -3.27
N GLU A 418 12.60 -67.74 -2.00
CA GLU A 418 12.76 -66.83 -0.87
C GLU A 418 14.25 -66.57 -0.58
N HIS A 419 14.60 -65.30 -0.41
CA HIS A 419 15.94 -64.81 -0.07
C HIS A 419 15.84 -63.83 1.10
N PHE A 420 16.95 -63.57 1.79
CA PHE A 420 17.02 -62.48 2.76
C PHE A 420 18.22 -61.57 2.53
N ILE A 421 18.09 -60.30 2.93
CA ILE A 421 19.15 -59.30 2.93
C ILE A 421 19.50 -58.89 4.36
N GLU A 422 20.77 -58.58 4.60
CA GLU A 422 21.29 -57.95 5.81
C GLU A 422 22.20 -56.77 5.41
N ILE A 423 22.12 -55.67 6.14
CA ILE A 423 22.83 -54.43 5.84
C ILE A 423 23.64 -53.97 7.06
N ILE A 424 24.92 -53.65 6.85
CA ILE A 424 25.80 -53.10 7.89
C ILE A 424 26.19 -51.67 7.51
N ALA A 425 25.93 -50.71 8.40
CA ALA A 425 26.38 -49.32 8.24
C ALA A 425 27.83 -49.17 8.72
N LEU A 426 28.69 -48.60 7.88
CA LEU A 426 30.11 -48.48 8.17
C LEU A 426 30.48 -47.11 8.75
N GLY A 427 31.15 -47.14 9.90
CA GLY A 427 31.76 -45.98 10.53
C GLY A 427 33.13 -45.66 9.95
N ASP A 428 33.70 -44.53 10.35
CA ASP A 428 35.02 -44.08 9.91
C ASP A 428 36.19 -44.71 10.70
N ASP A 429 35.88 -45.61 11.65
CA ASP A 429 36.77 -46.21 12.65
C ASP A 429 37.54 -45.22 13.55
N SER A 430 37.42 -43.92 13.30
CA SER A 430 38.12 -42.84 14.01
C SER A 430 37.25 -42.31 15.16
N LYS A 431 36.01 -41.93 14.84
CA LYS A 431 35.00 -41.41 15.77
C LYS A 431 33.82 -42.37 15.91
N PHE A 432 33.51 -43.08 14.83
CA PHE A 432 32.37 -43.97 14.72
C PHE A 432 32.80 -45.40 14.41
N ILE A 433 32.22 -46.37 15.10
CA ILE A 433 32.42 -47.80 14.81
C ILE A 433 31.17 -48.37 14.13
N ASN A 434 31.36 -49.41 13.31
CA ASN A 434 30.29 -50.03 12.50
C ASN A 434 29.07 -50.44 13.32
N SER A 435 27.91 -50.43 12.67
CA SER A 435 26.69 -50.97 13.25
C SER A 435 26.77 -52.49 13.41
N ASP A 436 25.85 -53.06 14.19
CA ASP A 436 25.51 -54.47 14.04
C ASP A 436 24.81 -54.69 12.68
N PRO A 437 24.74 -55.93 12.15
CA PRO A 437 23.89 -56.24 11.02
C PRO A 437 22.44 -55.86 11.31
N SER A 438 21.74 -55.36 10.28
CA SER A 438 20.30 -55.17 10.37
C SER A 438 19.57 -56.48 10.66
N GLU A 439 18.32 -56.37 11.09
CA GLU A 439 17.40 -57.50 11.04
C GLU A 439 17.29 -58.07 9.61
N LYS A 440 17.05 -59.37 9.51
CA LYS A 440 16.91 -60.05 8.21
C LYS A 440 15.64 -59.62 7.51
N LEU A 441 15.78 -59.08 6.32
CA LEU A 441 14.66 -58.69 5.48
C LEU A 441 14.46 -59.73 4.36
N TYR A 442 13.32 -60.41 4.37
CA TYR A 442 13.01 -61.47 3.42
C TYR A 442 12.29 -60.92 2.18
N PHE A 443 12.61 -61.46 1.00
CA PHE A 443 11.95 -61.14 -0.27
C PHE A 443 11.84 -62.39 -1.15
N THR A 444 10.90 -62.39 -2.09
CA THR A 444 10.67 -63.51 -3.01
C THR A 444 11.02 -63.11 -4.44
N VAL A 445 11.83 -63.91 -5.12
CA VAL A 445 12.15 -63.77 -6.53
C VAL A 445 11.12 -64.56 -7.35
N LEU A 446 10.39 -63.86 -8.21
CA LEU A 446 9.36 -64.40 -9.11
C LEU A 446 9.97 -65.09 -10.35
N PRO A 447 9.19 -65.90 -11.10
CA PRO A 447 9.62 -66.51 -12.35
C PRO A 447 10.19 -65.49 -13.34
N LYS A 448 11.28 -65.87 -14.03
CA LYS A 448 12.03 -64.99 -14.93
C LYS A 448 11.37 -64.86 -16.30
N LEU A 449 11.52 -63.67 -16.91
CA LEU A 449 11.17 -63.41 -18.31
C LEU A 449 12.30 -63.85 -19.26
N GLU A 450 12.00 -63.98 -20.56
CA GLU A 450 13.03 -64.17 -21.58
C GLU A 450 13.94 -62.93 -21.68
N ALA A 451 15.24 -63.15 -21.87
CA ALA A 451 16.22 -62.08 -22.00
C ALA A 451 16.03 -61.29 -23.32
N PRO A 452 16.02 -59.94 -23.29
CA PRO A 452 16.04 -59.12 -24.48
C PRO A 452 17.25 -59.37 -25.38
N LEU A 453 17.03 -59.32 -26.70
CA LEU A 453 18.06 -59.26 -27.73
C LEU A 453 18.34 -57.80 -28.05
N LEU A 454 19.34 -57.23 -27.36
CA LEU A 454 19.80 -55.86 -27.56
C LEU A 454 20.65 -55.74 -28.83
N GLN A 455 20.41 -54.68 -29.59
CA GLN A 455 21.16 -54.29 -30.78
C GLN A 455 21.37 -52.77 -30.79
N VAL A 456 22.41 -52.32 -31.49
CA VAL A 456 22.67 -50.90 -31.76
C VAL A 456 22.66 -50.66 -33.25
N PHE A 457 22.00 -49.59 -33.69
CA PHE A 457 22.06 -49.12 -35.06
C PHE A 457 22.15 -47.60 -35.04
N GLU A 458 23.23 -47.08 -35.61
CA GLU A 458 23.59 -45.65 -35.52
C GLU A 458 23.59 -45.19 -34.04
N ASP A 459 22.78 -44.19 -33.71
CA ASP A 459 22.71 -43.54 -32.39
C ASP A 459 21.52 -44.07 -31.55
N VAL A 460 21.02 -45.27 -31.83
CA VAL A 460 19.84 -45.85 -31.15
C VAL A 460 20.11 -47.27 -30.68
N LEU A 461 19.89 -47.51 -29.38
CA LEU A 461 19.80 -48.83 -28.77
C LEU A 461 18.37 -49.35 -28.95
N PHE A 462 18.18 -50.56 -29.44
CA PHE A 462 16.85 -51.18 -29.61
C PHE A 462 16.88 -52.68 -29.33
N TRP A 463 15.73 -53.24 -28.94
CA TRP A 463 15.60 -54.65 -28.56
C TRP A 463 14.25 -55.24 -28.98
N ASN A 464 14.15 -56.57 -29.01
CA ASN A 464 12.87 -57.23 -29.28
C ASN A 464 11.89 -57.06 -28.10
N LYS A 465 10.60 -56.96 -28.42
CA LYS A 465 9.56 -56.99 -27.41
C LYS A 465 9.55 -58.36 -26.72
N ILE A 466 9.56 -58.36 -25.39
CA ILE A 466 9.43 -59.56 -24.56
C ILE A 466 7.97 -59.74 -24.12
N GLU A 467 7.46 -60.97 -24.21
CA GLU A 467 6.11 -61.30 -23.77
C GLU A 467 5.99 -61.12 -22.25
N ASN A 468 4.87 -60.56 -21.78
CA ASN A 468 4.61 -60.22 -20.37
C ASN A 468 5.53 -59.15 -19.75
N ALA A 469 6.42 -58.52 -20.53
CA ALA A 469 7.17 -57.36 -20.09
C ALA A 469 6.30 -56.09 -20.13
N VAL A 470 6.23 -55.36 -19.01
CA VAL A 470 5.51 -54.08 -18.88
C VAL A 470 6.42 -52.88 -19.14
N LYS A 471 7.72 -53.01 -18.87
CA LYS A 471 8.76 -52.00 -19.11
C LYS A 471 10.14 -52.67 -19.30
N TYR A 472 11.16 -51.85 -19.52
CA TYR A 472 12.55 -52.27 -19.68
C TYR A 472 13.48 -51.36 -18.86
N LYS A 473 14.51 -51.97 -18.27
CA LYS A 473 15.65 -51.27 -17.63
C LYS A 473 16.85 -51.35 -18.55
N ILE A 474 17.38 -50.21 -18.98
CA ILE A 474 18.67 -50.10 -19.67
C ILE A 474 19.74 -49.81 -18.64
N ILE A 475 20.81 -50.61 -18.64
CA ILE A 475 21.94 -50.49 -17.73
C ILE A 475 23.16 -50.06 -18.54
N VAL A 476 23.79 -48.95 -18.15
CA VAL A 476 25.05 -48.45 -18.71
C VAL A 476 25.97 -48.09 -17.54
N GLU A 477 27.00 -48.90 -17.28
CA GLU A 477 27.81 -48.80 -16.04
C GLU A 477 26.89 -48.81 -14.79
N ASP A 478 26.95 -47.77 -13.95
CA ASP A 478 26.10 -47.60 -12.77
C ASP A 478 24.75 -46.91 -13.08
N LEU A 479 24.53 -46.49 -14.33
CA LEU A 479 23.31 -45.79 -14.73
C LEU A 479 22.21 -46.77 -15.12
N ILE A 480 21.04 -46.61 -14.51
CA ILE A 480 19.83 -47.37 -14.84
C ILE A 480 18.76 -46.41 -15.39
N ILE A 481 18.24 -46.71 -16.58
CA ILE A 481 17.19 -45.95 -17.25
C ILE A 481 15.99 -46.85 -17.48
N GLU A 482 14.78 -46.39 -17.16
CA GLU A 482 13.55 -47.15 -17.42
C GLU A 482 12.78 -46.60 -18.63
N THR A 483 12.20 -47.50 -19.42
CA THR A 483 11.31 -47.12 -20.53
C THR A 483 10.29 -48.21 -20.86
N THR A 484 9.13 -47.83 -21.37
CA THR A 484 8.13 -48.76 -21.94
C THR A 484 8.35 -48.99 -23.44
N LEU A 485 9.23 -48.21 -24.06
CA LEU A 485 9.59 -48.35 -25.47
C LEU A 485 10.57 -49.51 -25.65
N THR A 486 10.72 -49.96 -26.90
CA THR A 486 11.71 -50.98 -27.27
C THR A 486 12.97 -50.37 -27.91
N SER A 487 13.19 -49.07 -27.68
CA SER A 487 14.34 -48.34 -28.20
C SER A 487 14.61 -47.04 -27.43
N ILE A 488 15.88 -46.63 -27.35
CA ILE A 488 16.31 -45.34 -26.80
C ILE A 488 17.46 -44.75 -27.63
N GLY A 489 17.38 -43.45 -27.92
CA GLY A 489 18.50 -42.72 -28.53
C GLY A 489 19.60 -42.47 -27.51
N VAL A 490 20.86 -42.71 -27.89
CA VAL A 490 22.02 -42.57 -26.99
C VAL A 490 22.22 -41.14 -26.49
N SER A 491 21.72 -40.15 -27.24
CA SER A 491 21.69 -38.73 -26.83
C SER A 491 20.81 -38.44 -25.61
N LYS A 492 19.90 -39.36 -25.26
CA LYS A 492 19.03 -39.25 -24.07
C LYS A 492 19.66 -39.88 -22.82
N ILE A 493 20.83 -40.52 -22.94
CA ILE A 493 21.55 -41.16 -21.84
C ILE A 493 22.51 -40.13 -21.25
N CYS A 494 22.05 -39.43 -20.22
CA CYS A 494 22.81 -38.38 -19.53
C CYS A 494 23.84 -38.96 -18.55
N GLY A 495 24.91 -38.22 -18.24
CA GLY A 495 25.92 -38.62 -17.25
C GLY A 495 27.11 -39.41 -17.81
N LEU A 496 27.17 -39.58 -19.13
CA LEU A 496 28.27 -40.24 -19.83
C LEU A 496 29.32 -39.21 -20.30
N GLU A 497 30.60 -39.58 -20.26
CA GLU A 497 31.67 -38.84 -20.93
C GLU A 497 31.46 -38.89 -22.44
N THR A 498 31.62 -37.78 -23.15
CA THR A 498 31.26 -37.66 -24.57
C THR A 498 32.25 -38.36 -25.50
N ASN A 499 31.78 -38.90 -26.62
CA ASN A 499 32.59 -39.67 -27.57
C ASN A 499 33.33 -40.87 -26.93
N THR A 500 32.80 -41.38 -25.83
CA THR A 500 33.34 -42.54 -25.11
C THR A 500 32.50 -43.75 -25.44
N ILE A 501 33.14 -44.91 -25.57
CA ILE A 501 32.47 -46.18 -25.81
C ILE A 501 32.01 -46.74 -24.48
N TYR A 502 30.72 -47.03 -24.38
CA TYR A 502 30.08 -47.63 -23.22
C TYR A 502 29.40 -48.95 -23.59
N GLN A 503 29.21 -49.81 -22.59
CA GLN A 503 28.42 -51.02 -22.73
C GLN A 503 27.01 -50.83 -22.18
N ALA A 504 26.02 -51.12 -23.01
CA ALA A 504 24.63 -51.18 -22.60
C ALA A 504 24.15 -52.62 -22.44
N ARG A 505 23.26 -52.85 -21.48
CA ARG A 505 22.45 -54.06 -21.34
C ARG A 505 20.98 -53.67 -21.12
N VAL A 506 20.06 -54.57 -21.45
CA VAL A 506 18.63 -54.36 -21.20
C VAL A 506 18.04 -55.55 -20.44
N ILE A 507 17.24 -55.25 -19.42
CA ILE A 507 16.43 -56.19 -18.66
C ILE A 507 14.96 -55.94 -18.98
N ALA A 508 14.22 -57.00 -19.31
CA ALA A 508 12.76 -56.93 -19.38
C ALA A 508 12.16 -57.02 -17.97
N VAL A 509 11.19 -56.17 -17.70
CA VAL A 509 10.54 -56.07 -16.40
C VAL A 509 9.10 -56.54 -16.52
N GLY A 510 8.71 -57.53 -15.72
CA GLY A 510 7.37 -58.11 -15.66
C GLY A 510 6.38 -57.29 -14.83
N ASP A 511 5.21 -57.86 -14.61
CA ASP A 511 4.10 -57.23 -13.89
C ASP A 511 4.24 -57.27 -12.35
N PHE A 512 5.29 -57.93 -11.83
CA PHE A 512 5.50 -58.19 -10.40
C PHE A 512 4.37 -58.96 -9.71
N ILE A 513 3.49 -59.58 -10.49
CA ILE A 513 2.41 -60.46 -10.01
C ILE A 513 2.71 -61.89 -10.43
N SER A 514 3.01 -62.08 -11.71
CA SER A 514 3.23 -63.37 -12.34
C SER A 514 4.69 -63.56 -12.76
N PHE A 515 5.35 -62.46 -13.14
CA PHE A 515 6.73 -62.47 -13.63
C PHE A 515 7.56 -61.36 -12.98
N GLY A 516 8.81 -61.70 -12.67
CA GLY A 516 9.81 -60.75 -12.19
C GLY A 516 10.59 -60.15 -13.35
N TYR A 517 11.90 -60.37 -13.36
CA TYR A 517 12.82 -59.82 -14.35
C TYR A 517 13.32 -60.89 -15.31
N SER A 518 13.78 -60.47 -16.49
CA SER A 518 14.64 -61.33 -17.31
C SER A 518 16.07 -61.35 -16.80
N GLU A 519 16.88 -62.30 -17.28
CA GLU A 519 18.33 -62.09 -17.30
C GLU A 519 18.67 -60.85 -18.15
N PRO A 520 19.77 -60.13 -17.84
CA PRO A 520 20.27 -59.06 -18.69
C PRO A 520 20.57 -59.58 -20.11
N SER A 521 20.30 -58.74 -21.11
CA SER A 521 20.77 -58.99 -22.48
C SER A 521 22.29 -59.19 -22.52
N SER A 522 22.78 -59.76 -23.63
CA SER A 522 24.19 -59.59 -23.99
C SER A 522 24.50 -58.08 -24.08
N SER A 523 25.72 -57.69 -23.69
CA SER A 523 26.12 -56.29 -23.79
C SER A 523 26.37 -55.89 -25.23
N VAL A 524 26.07 -54.62 -25.54
CA VAL A 524 26.36 -53.99 -26.82
C VAL A 524 27.13 -52.69 -26.57
N ASP A 525 28.21 -52.49 -27.33
CA ASP A 525 28.98 -51.24 -27.30
C ASP A 525 28.23 -50.14 -28.07
N PHE A 526 28.19 -48.93 -27.52
CA PHE A 526 27.74 -47.72 -28.21
C PHE A 526 28.62 -46.53 -27.86
N THR A 527 28.63 -45.50 -28.70
CA THR A 527 29.35 -44.24 -28.43
C THR A 527 28.39 -43.20 -27.87
N SER A 528 28.74 -42.60 -26.73
CA SER A 528 27.96 -41.54 -26.08
C SER A 528 27.87 -40.26 -26.93
N SER A 529 26.82 -39.48 -26.67
CA SER A 529 26.50 -38.23 -27.37
C SER A 529 27.68 -37.24 -27.46
N PRO A 530 27.82 -36.45 -28.55
CA PRO A 530 28.85 -35.42 -28.65
C PRO A 530 28.55 -34.12 -27.89
N PHE A 531 27.37 -33.97 -27.28
CA PHE A 531 26.96 -32.75 -26.57
C PHE A 531 27.25 -32.84 -25.06
N VAL A 532 28.03 -31.89 -24.52
CA VAL A 532 28.53 -31.89 -23.13
C VAL A 532 27.83 -30.87 -22.23
N ASN A 533 27.25 -29.80 -22.81
CA ASN A 533 26.80 -28.63 -22.07
C ASN A 533 25.29 -28.40 -22.18
N VAL A 534 24.70 -27.90 -21.09
CA VAL A 534 23.31 -27.42 -21.00
C VAL A 534 23.32 -25.93 -20.71
N SER A 535 22.51 -25.15 -21.42
CA SER A 535 22.39 -23.71 -21.15
C SER A 535 20.95 -23.22 -21.27
N ASN A 536 20.56 -22.24 -20.45
CA ASN A 536 19.33 -21.48 -20.59
C ASN A 536 19.58 -20.05 -21.14
N ALA A 537 20.83 -19.72 -21.48
CA ALA A 537 21.25 -18.39 -21.92
C ALA A 537 20.93 -18.16 -23.40
N VAL A 538 19.63 -18.18 -23.76
CA VAL A 538 19.16 -17.90 -25.12
C VAL A 538 18.76 -16.43 -25.21
N ARG A 539 19.37 -15.71 -26.15
CA ARG A 539 19.15 -14.27 -26.37
C ARG A 539 18.63 -14.01 -27.79
N ASN A 540 18.06 -12.82 -27.98
CA ASN A 540 17.66 -12.28 -29.30
C ASN A 540 16.60 -13.14 -30.02
N TYR A 541 15.51 -13.48 -29.34
CA TYR A 541 14.32 -14.11 -29.93
C TYR A 541 13.05 -13.59 -29.24
N GLU A 542 11.89 -13.78 -29.87
CA GLU A 542 10.58 -13.38 -29.32
C GLU A 542 9.73 -14.62 -29.03
N THR A 543 9.04 -14.62 -27.89
CA THR A 543 8.07 -15.67 -27.55
C THR A 543 6.74 -15.39 -28.24
N ILE A 544 6.06 -16.44 -28.67
CA ILE A 544 4.73 -16.33 -29.28
C ILE A 544 3.68 -16.32 -28.16
N SER A 545 2.68 -15.44 -28.25
CA SER A 545 1.50 -15.50 -27.40
C SER A 545 0.26 -15.61 -28.28
N LEU A 546 -0.55 -16.66 -28.08
CA LEU A 546 -1.66 -16.98 -28.97
C LEU A 546 -2.87 -17.51 -28.21
N THR A 547 -4.06 -17.17 -28.71
CA THR A 547 -5.35 -17.72 -28.27
C THR A 547 -5.82 -18.71 -29.32
N MET A 548 -6.14 -19.95 -28.92
CA MET A 548 -6.67 -20.99 -29.80
C MET A 548 -8.04 -21.45 -29.32
N PHE A 549 -8.91 -21.84 -30.24
CA PHE A 549 -10.07 -22.66 -29.91
C PHE A 549 -9.71 -24.15 -29.90
N ALA A 550 -10.50 -24.96 -29.20
CA ALA A 550 -10.33 -26.41 -29.21
C ALA A 550 -10.24 -26.97 -30.64
N ASP A 551 -9.37 -27.96 -30.83
CA ASP A 551 -9.08 -28.62 -32.11
C ASP A 551 -8.34 -27.75 -33.16
N GLU A 552 -8.05 -26.49 -32.86
CA GLU A 552 -7.16 -25.69 -33.72
C GLU A 552 -5.72 -26.22 -33.67
N GLU A 553 -5.01 -26.04 -34.79
CA GLU A 553 -3.62 -26.43 -34.95
C GLU A 553 -2.78 -25.21 -35.33
N TYR A 554 -1.63 -25.06 -34.67
CA TYR A 554 -0.64 -24.04 -34.99
C TYR A 554 0.70 -24.69 -35.33
N VAL A 555 1.25 -24.37 -36.51
CA VAL A 555 2.56 -24.85 -36.94
C VAL A 555 3.61 -23.83 -36.54
N ILE A 556 4.48 -24.19 -35.61
CA ILE A 556 5.55 -23.30 -35.15
C ILE A 556 6.83 -23.48 -35.97
N ASP A 557 7.41 -22.36 -36.41
CA ASP A 557 8.70 -22.35 -37.10
C ASP A 557 9.81 -21.91 -36.13
N ILE A 558 10.48 -22.89 -35.54
CA ILE A 558 11.57 -22.66 -34.58
C ILE A 558 12.81 -22.07 -35.25
N PHE A 559 13.08 -22.41 -36.51
CA PHE A 559 14.22 -21.84 -37.22
C PHE A 559 14.00 -20.35 -37.48
N GLU A 560 12.78 -19.95 -37.84
CA GLU A 560 12.42 -18.54 -38.00
C GLU A 560 12.42 -17.82 -36.64
N GLN A 561 11.79 -18.38 -35.62
CA GLN A 561 11.66 -17.77 -34.29
C GLN A 561 13.03 -17.44 -33.67
N PHE A 562 14.00 -18.35 -33.81
CA PHE A 562 15.35 -18.22 -33.26
C PHE A 562 16.38 -17.77 -34.29
N SER A 563 15.96 -17.29 -35.48
CA SER A 563 16.86 -16.87 -36.57
C SER A 563 17.81 -15.73 -36.20
N LYS A 564 17.44 -14.90 -35.22
CA LYS A 564 18.26 -13.81 -34.67
C LYS A 564 19.10 -14.23 -33.45
N SER A 565 18.92 -15.45 -32.97
CA SER A 565 19.77 -16.01 -31.91
C SER A 565 21.14 -16.35 -32.49
N GLU A 566 22.18 -16.35 -31.65
CA GLU A 566 23.54 -16.75 -32.04
C GLU A 566 23.72 -18.29 -32.03
N ILE A 567 22.62 -19.04 -32.06
CA ILE A 567 22.59 -20.51 -31.95
C ILE A 567 22.52 -21.10 -33.35
N ASP A 568 23.46 -21.98 -33.69
CA ASP A 568 23.44 -22.75 -34.94
C ASP A 568 22.59 -24.01 -34.74
N ILE A 569 21.28 -23.88 -34.96
CA ILE A 569 20.31 -24.93 -34.66
C ILE A 569 20.47 -26.08 -35.65
N TYR A 570 20.96 -27.22 -35.16
CA TYR A 570 21.03 -28.48 -35.91
C TYR A 570 19.71 -29.27 -35.81
N GLU A 571 19.12 -29.32 -34.61
CA GLU A 571 17.89 -30.05 -34.30
C GLU A 571 17.16 -29.33 -33.15
N TYR A 572 15.87 -29.59 -32.99
CA TYR A 572 15.12 -29.12 -31.85
C TYR A 572 13.99 -30.08 -31.42
N TYR A 573 13.57 -29.97 -30.16
CA TYR A 573 12.38 -30.64 -29.63
C TYR A 573 11.50 -29.66 -28.87
N LEU A 574 10.19 -29.84 -28.98
CA LEU A 574 9.18 -29.05 -28.28
C LEU A 574 8.52 -29.88 -27.19
N LYS A 575 8.14 -29.22 -26.10
CA LYS A 575 7.42 -29.85 -24.99
C LYS A 575 6.38 -28.88 -24.42
N SER A 576 5.15 -29.34 -24.30
CA SER A 576 4.09 -28.62 -23.60
C SER A 576 4.25 -28.75 -22.08
N SER A 577 3.94 -27.68 -21.35
CA SER A 577 3.77 -27.75 -19.90
C SER A 577 2.50 -28.49 -19.49
N ASN A 578 1.53 -28.66 -20.40
CA ASN A 578 0.28 -29.37 -20.16
C ASN A 578 -0.28 -29.97 -21.47
N GLU A 579 0.03 -31.26 -21.71
CA GLU A 579 -0.38 -32.01 -22.92
C GLU A 579 -1.91 -32.26 -23.02
N GLU A 580 -2.65 -32.05 -21.92
CA GLU A 580 -4.11 -32.09 -21.89
C GLU A 580 -4.73 -30.78 -22.41
N VAL A 581 -3.99 -29.67 -22.38
CA VAL A 581 -4.43 -28.34 -22.88
C VAL A 581 -3.91 -28.12 -24.30
N VAL A 582 -2.61 -28.32 -24.52
CA VAL A 582 -1.99 -28.28 -25.86
C VAL A 582 -1.06 -29.47 -26.00
N SER A 583 -1.28 -30.29 -27.02
CA SER A 583 -0.34 -31.38 -27.34
C SER A 583 0.63 -31.04 -28.45
N VAL A 584 1.85 -31.59 -28.36
CA VAL A 584 2.92 -31.36 -29.33
C VAL A 584 3.10 -32.57 -30.24
N GLN A 585 3.06 -32.35 -31.56
CA GLN A 585 3.38 -33.37 -32.57
C GLN A 585 4.42 -32.82 -33.56
N GLY A 586 5.70 -33.07 -33.29
CA GLY A 586 6.79 -32.48 -34.06
C GLY A 586 6.77 -30.95 -33.93
N LYS A 587 6.41 -30.26 -35.01
CA LYS A 587 6.26 -28.78 -35.06
C LYS A 587 4.82 -28.28 -34.93
N ASN A 588 3.86 -29.19 -34.73
CA ASN A 588 2.45 -28.85 -34.65
C ASN A 588 2.01 -28.79 -33.20
N LEU A 589 1.30 -27.72 -32.84
CA LEU A 589 0.70 -27.48 -31.53
C LEU A 589 -0.81 -27.61 -31.69
N ILE A 590 -1.41 -28.58 -31.01
CA ILE A 590 -2.83 -28.91 -31.17
C ILE A 590 -3.56 -28.56 -29.88
N ALA A 591 -4.50 -27.63 -29.95
CA ALA A 591 -5.32 -27.21 -28.82
C ALA A 591 -6.38 -28.25 -28.47
N LYS A 592 -6.59 -28.52 -27.17
CA LYS A 592 -7.50 -29.56 -26.67
C LYS A 592 -8.52 -29.02 -25.67
N ASN A 593 -8.11 -28.86 -24.42
CA ASN A 593 -8.99 -28.44 -23.33
C ASN A 593 -8.74 -26.99 -22.94
N SER A 594 -9.74 -26.36 -22.32
CA SER A 594 -9.61 -24.99 -21.83
C SER A 594 -8.47 -24.87 -20.82
N GLY A 595 -7.63 -23.85 -20.99
CA GLY A 595 -6.57 -23.56 -20.04
C GLY A 595 -5.36 -22.87 -20.66
N LEU A 596 -4.28 -22.85 -19.89
CA LEU A 596 -2.99 -22.27 -20.27
C LEU A 596 -1.94 -23.37 -20.43
N ALA A 597 -1.19 -23.33 -21.53
CA ALA A 597 0.02 -24.13 -21.71
C ALA A 597 1.18 -23.24 -22.18
N THR A 598 2.35 -23.46 -21.61
CA THR A 598 3.61 -22.90 -22.12
C THR A 598 4.35 -23.98 -22.90
N ILE A 599 4.91 -23.60 -24.04
CA ILE A 599 5.71 -24.49 -24.88
C ILE A 599 7.18 -24.16 -24.64
N SER A 600 7.91 -25.16 -24.18
CA SER A 600 9.37 -25.11 -24.07
C SER A 600 10.02 -25.72 -25.31
N VAL A 601 11.20 -25.22 -25.67
CA VAL A 601 12.00 -25.72 -26.78
C VAL A 601 13.40 -26.09 -26.29
N VAL A 602 13.91 -27.21 -26.78
CA VAL A 602 15.30 -27.62 -26.66
C VAL A 602 15.97 -27.46 -28.02
N LEU A 603 17.04 -26.67 -28.10
CA LEU A 603 17.78 -26.36 -29.33
C LEU A 603 19.18 -26.98 -29.27
N PHE A 604 19.59 -27.74 -30.29
CA PHE A 604 20.91 -28.39 -30.32
C PHE A 604 21.89 -27.62 -31.22
N ASP A 605 23.04 -27.20 -30.67
CA ASP A 605 24.11 -26.52 -31.40
C ASP A 605 25.36 -27.42 -31.47
N ARG A 606 25.54 -28.09 -32.61
CA ARG A 606 26.65 -29.03 -32.82
C ARG A 606 28.00 -28.32 -32.87
N SER A 607 28.06 -27.06 -33.26
CA SER A 607 29.30 -26.29 -33.33
C SER A 607 29.88 -26.01 -31.94
N LYS A 608 29.00 -25.91 -30.92
CA LYS A 608 29.38 -25.63 -29.53
C LYS A 608 29.34 -26.85 -28.61
N GLY A 609 28.80 -27.98 -29.08
CA GLY A 609 28.58 -29.15 -28.23
C GLY A 609 27.63 -28.86 -27.06
N THR A 610 26.66 -27.96 -27.27
CA THR A 610 25.73 -27.46 -26.25
C THR A 610 24.29 -27.64 -26.72
N TYR A 611 23.38 -27.98 -25.83
CA TYR A 611 21.95 -27.78 -26.07
C TYR A 611 21.37 -26.71 -25.14
N TYR A 612 20.40 -25.96 -25.68
CA TYR A 612 19.79 -24.82 -25.02
C TYR A 612 18.34 -25.09 -24.68
N ILE A 613 17.88 -24.60 -23.53
CA ILE A 613 16.46 -24.67 -23.11
C ILE A 613 15.89 -23.25 -23.08
N ALA A 614 14.78 -23.03 -23.78
CA ALA A 614 14.08 -21.76 -23.84
C ALA A 614 12.55 -21.92 -23.81
N SER A 615 11.83 -20.84 -23.51
CA SER A 615 10.38 -20.77 -23.75
C SER A 615 10.14 -20.36 -25.20
N SER A 616 9.16 -20.96 -25.87
CA SER A 616 8.86 -20.70 -27.27
C SER A 616 7.48 -20.06 -27.44
N ALA A 617 6.45 -20.55 -26.75
CA ALA A 617 5.11 -20.00 -26.84
C ALA A 617 4.33 -20.06 -25.52
N THR A 618 3.36 -19.17 -25.37
CA THR A 618 2.31 -19.20 -24.35
C THR A 618 0.97 -19.27 -25.06
N ILE A 619 0.21 -20.34 -24.84
CA ILE A 619 -1.04 -20.63 -25.53
C ILE A 619 -2.19 -20.67 -24.53
N TYR A 620 -3.23 -19.91 -24.84
CA TYR A 620 -4.51 -19.92 -24.13
C TYR A 620 -5.53 -20.64 -25.00
N VAL A 621 -6.10 -21.73 -24.49
CA VAL A 621 -7.10 -22.53 -25.22
C VAL A 621 -8.49 -22.23 -24.68
N ILE A 622 -9.43 -21.95 -25.57
CA ILE A 622 -10.85 -21.81 -25.27
C ILE A 622 -11.57 -23.05 -25.81
N ASN A 623 -12.07 -23.87 -24.90
CA ASN A 623 -12.97 -24.97 -25.21
C ASN A 623 -14.29 -24.74 -24.49
N GLU A 624 -15.29 -24.19 -25.20
CA GLU A 624 -16.59 -23.85 -24.61
C GLU A 624 -17.23 -25.03 -23.88
N SER A 625 -17.06 -26.26 -24.38
CA SER A 625 -17.66 -27.46 -23.78
C SER A 625 -17.12 -27.81 -22.40
N THR A 626 -15.95 -27.27 -22.02
CA THR A 626 -15.32 -27.50 -20.71
C THR A 626 -15.34 -26.26 -19.81
N MET A 627 -15.87 -25.13 -20.29
CA MET A 627 -15.96 -23.90 -19.50
C MET A 627 -17.27 -23.82 -18.72
N ILE A 628 -17.23 -23.12 -17.60
CA ILE A 628 -18.38 -22.81 -16.76
C ILE A 628 -19.10 -21.60 -17.36
N GLU A 629 -20.35 -21.79 -17.75
CA GLU A 629 -21.16 -20.72 -18.34
C GLU A 629 -21.64 -19.73 -17.27
N ILE A 630 -21.56 -18.44 -17.60
CA ILE A 630 -22.06 -17.33 -16.79
C ILE A 630 -23.29 -16.73 -17.50
N TRP A 631 -24.46 -16.85 -16.86
CA TRP A 631 -25.75 -16.38 -17.40
C TRP A 631 -26.36 -15.22 -16.60
N THR A 632 -25.95 -15.07 -15.35
CA THR A 632 -26.59 -14.16 -14.40
C THR A 632 -25.55 -13.45 -13.54
N ALA A 633 -25.99 -12.37 -12.87
CA ALA A 633 -25.16 -11.67 -11.89
C ALA A 633 -24.73 -12.58 -10.72
N GLU A 634 -25.59 -13.50 -10.33
CA GLU A 634 -25.30 -14.48 -9.28
C GLU A 634 -24.19 -15.46 -9.73
N ASP A 635 -24.15 -15.84 -11.01
CA ASP A 635 -23.06 -16.66 -11.54
C ASP A 635 -21.72 -15.94 -11.45
N LEU A 636 -21.68 -14.63 -11.75
CA LEU A 636 -20.47 -13.81 -11.59
C LEU A 636 -20.02 -13.78 -10.11
N ILE A 637 -20.95 -13.57 -9.18
CA ILE A 637 -20.64 -13.58 -7.74
C ILE A 637 -20.06 -14.94 -7.33
N ASN A 638 -20.66 -16.03 -7.82
CA ASN A 638 -20.26 -17.40 -7.52
C ASN A 638 -18.90 -17.80 -8.11
N MET A 639 -18.30 -17.00 -9.00
CA MET A 639 -16.91 -17.20 -9.41
C MET A 639 -15.92 -17.17 -8.22
N ASN A 640 -16.29 -16.49 -7.12
CA ASN A 640 -15.51 -16.52 -5.87
C ASN A 640 -15.39 -17.91 -5.24
N ASN A 641 -16.30 -18.84 -5.57
CA ASN A 641 -16.25 -20.21 -5.06
C ASN A 641 -15.21 -21.07 -5.80
N ASN A 642 -14.74 -20.65 -6.98
CA ASN A 642 -13.74 -21.35 -7.77
C ASN A 642 -12.90 -20.35 -8.59
N LEU A 643 -11.95 -19.69 -7.93
CA LEU A 643 -11.12 -18.65 -8.54
C LEU A 643 -10.11 -19.15 -9.59
N SER A 644 -9.91 -20.47 -9.68
CA SER A 644 -9.13 -21.12 -10.74
C SER A 644 -10.00 -21.62 -11.91
N GLY A 645 -11.32 -21.41 -11.86
CA GLY A 645 -12.26 -21.87 -12.88
C GLY A 645 -12.08 -21.18 -14.24
N HIS A 646 -12.51 -21.85 -15.30
CA HIS A 646 -12.51 -21.31 -16.66
C HIS A 646 -13.96 -20.98 -17.04
N TYR A 647 -14.24 -19.71 -17.29
CA TYR A 647 -15.58 -19.17 -17.40
C TYR A 647 -15.84 -18.53 -18.76
N ILE A 648 -17.05 -18.69 -19.27
CA ILE A 648 -17.52 -18.08 -20.52
C ILE A 648 -18.82 -17.31 -20.30
N LEU A 649 -18.86 -16.06 -20.73
CA LEU A 649 -20.07 -15.22 -20.64
C LEU A 649 -21.05 -15.58 -21.77
N LYS A 650 -22.31 -15.90 -21.43
CA LYS A 650 -23.35 -16.34 -22.39
C LYS A 650 -24.58 -15.44 -22.48
N SER A 651 -24.63 -14.35 -21.71
CA SER A 651 -25.73 -13.38 -21.74
C SER A 651 -25.27 -11.99 -21.31
N ASP A 652 -26.05 -10.98 -21.70
CA ASP A 652 -25.96 -9.67 -21.07
C ASP A 652 -26.38 -9.77 -19.60
N ILE A 653 -25.61 -9.13 -18.72
CA ILE A 653 -25.85 -9.14 -17.26
C ILE A 653 -26.06 -7.71 -16.79
N ASP A 654 -27.13 -7.49 -16.01
CA ASP A 654 -27.40 -6.20 -15.36
C ASP A 654 -27.10 -6.31 -13.86
N LEU A 655 -26.20 -5.47 -13.35
CA LEU A 655 -25.80 -5.42 -11.95
C LEU A 655 -26.55 -4.36 -11.13
N SER A 656 -27.57 -3.71 -11.70
CA SER A 656 -28.35 -2.68 -11.01
C SER A 656 -28.92 -3.18 -9.68
N GLY A 657 -28.65 -2.43 -8.60
CA GLY A 657 -29.15 -2.76 -7.26
C GLY A 657 -28.42 -3.92 -6.58
N ILE A 658 -27.34 -4.43 -7.15
CA ILE A 658 -26.46 -5.43 -6.53
C ILE A 658 -25.30 -4.72 -5.86
N THR A 659 -25.14 -4.93 -4.56
CA THR A 659 -23.91 -4.52 -3.85
C THR A 659 -22.76 -5.38 -4.34
N TRP A 660 -21.85 -4.79 -5.11
CA TRP A 660 -20.78 -5.52 -5.76
C TRP A 660 -19.55 -5.67 -4.85
N MET A 661 -19.12 -6.92 -4.63
CA MET A 661 -17.81 -7.21 -4.11
C MET A 661 -16.89 -7.71 -5.24
N PRO A 662 -15.66 -7.18 -5.36
CA PRO A 662 -14.72 -7.66 -6.37
C PRO A 662 -14.48 -9.17 -6.28
N ILE A 663 -14.39 -9.84 -7.43
CA ILE A 663 -14.08 -11.27 -7.52
C ILE A 663 -12.59 -11.48 -7.19
N GLY A 664 -12.32 -12.31 -6.18
CA GLY A 664 -10.97 -12.51 -5.65
C GLY A 664 -10.43 -11.29 -4.88
N SER A 665 -9.19 -11.40 -4.41
CA SER A 665 -8.50 -10.42 -3.57
C SER A 665 -7.04 -10.25 -4.00
N PRO A 666 -6.48 -9.02 -3.94
CA PRO A 666 -5.10 -8.73 -4.34
C PRO A 666 -4.02 -9.23 -3.38
N SER A 667 -4.37 -9.78 -2.21
CA SER A 667 -3.40 -10.19 -1.19
C SER A 667 -3.15 -11.69 -1.13
N ASN A 668 -4.21 -12.51 -1.15
CA ASN A 668 -4.11 -13.94 -0.85
C ASN A 668 -5.09 -14.83 -1.59
N ASN A 669 -6.00 -14.27 -2.39
CA ASN A 669 -7.05 -15.04 -3.06
C ASN A 669 -7.30 -14.52 -4.47
N HIS A 670 -6.26 -14.52 -5.30
CA HIS A 670 -6.32 -14.02 -6.67
C HIS A 670 -7.18 -14.92 -7.56
N PHE A 671 -7.84 -14.33 -8.54
CA PHE A 671 -8.36 -15.08 -9.67
C PHE A 671 -7.19 -15.55 -10.54
N THR A 672 -7.11 -16.85 -10.80
CA THR A 672 -6.04 -17.50 -11.59
C THR A 672 -6.57 -18.18 -12.86
N GLY A 673 -7.89 -18.24 -13.00
CA GLY A 673 -8.58 -18.90 -14.09
C GLY A 673 -8.67 -18.09 -15.38
N MET A 674 -9.66 -18.45 -16.20
CA MET A 674 -9.98 -17.77 -17.46
C MET A 674 -11.38 -17.16 -17.38
N PHE A 675 -11.58 -15.95 -17.90
CA PHE A 675 -12.91 -15.40 -18.12
C PHE A 675 -12.99 -14.75 -19.50
N VAL A 676 -13.76 -15.36 -20.38
CA VAL A 676 -13.82 -15.00 -21.79
C VAL A 676 -15.23 -14.64 -22.23
N ASN A 677 -15.33 -13.73 -23.19
CA ASN A 677 -16.58 -13.31 -23.81
C ASN A 677 -16.42 -13.27 -25.33
N PRO A 678 -16.34 -14.45 -25.98
CA PRO A 678 -16.20 -14.51 -27.44
C PRO A 678 -17.44 -14.00 -28.17
N ASP A 679 -18.61 -14.07 -27.53
CA ASP A 679 -19.91 -13.70 -28.09
C ASP A 679 -20.25 -12.21 -27.97
N GLY A 680 -19.44 -11.42 -27.23
CA GLY A 680 -19.60 -9.96 -27.14
C GLY A 680 -20.76 -9.49 -26.27
N HIS A 681 -21.14 -10.26 -25.25
CA HIS A 681 -22.14 -9.89 -24.26
C HIS A 681 -21.68 -8.74 -23.35
N VAL A 682 -22.64 -8.02 -22.77
CA VAL A 682 -22.36 -6.82 -21.97
C VAL A 682 -22.75 -6.98 -20.51
N ILE A 683 -21.84 -6.66 -19.60
CA ILE A 683 -22.12 -6.49 -18.16
C ILE A 683 -22.39 -5.01 -17.90
N LYS A 684 -23.59 -4.68 -17.42
CA LYS A 684 -24.10 -3.31 -17.28
C LYS A 684 -24.24 -2.92 -15.82
N ASN A 685 -24.12 -1.62 -15.56
CA ASN A 685 -24.51 -1.00 -14.28
C ASN A 685 -23.69 -1.52 -13.08
N LEU A 686 -22.40 -1.79 -13.27
CA LEU A 686 -21.48 -2.04 -12.16
C LEU A 686 -21.35 -0.77 -11.31
N GLU A 687 -21.86 -0.83 -10.08
CA GLU A 687 -21.87 0.31 -9.15
C GLU A 687 -21.12 -0.04 -7.85
N ILE A 688 -20.18 0.82 -7.47
CA ILE A 688 -19.49 0.81 -6.17
C ILE A 688 -19.46 2.28 -5.71
N PRO A 689 -20.49 2.78 -5.00
CA PRO A 689 -20.68 4.20 -4.75
C PRO A 689 -19.83 4.73 -3.58
N SER A 690 -19.31 3.84 -2.75
CA SER A 690 -18.56 4.14 -1.54
C SER A 690 -17.58 3.01 -1.20
N HIS A 691 -16.48 3.35 -0.56
CA HIS A 691 -15.57 2.37 0.02
C HIS A 691 -16.25 1.48 1.09
N GLN A 692 -17.26 2.00 1.80
CA GLN A 692 -17.86 1.36 2.98
C GLN A 692 -18.54 0.03 2.65
N GLU A 693 -18.92 -0.16 1.39
CA GLU A 693 -19.55 -1.38 0.88
C GLU A 693 -18.52 -2.47 0.50
N LEU A 694 -17.22 -2.14 0.51
CA LEU A 694 -16.14 -3.05 0.15
C LEU A 694 -15.54 -3.73 1.38
N SER A 695 -15.26 -5.03 1.26
CA SER A 695 -14.46 -5.76 2.24
C SER A 695 -13.01 -5.22 2.22
N LYS A 696 -12.44 -4.97 3.40
CA LYS A 696 -11.06 -4.45 3.53
C LYS A 696 -10.06 -5.55 3.15
N ALA A 697 -9.10 -5.27 2.27
CA ALA A 697 -7.94 -6.15 2.09
C ALA A 697 -7.07 -6.19 3.37
N ASN A 698 -6.17 -7.17 3.45
CA ASN A 698 -5.04 -7.08 4.38
C ASN A 698 -4.31 -5.75 4.14
N TYR A 699 -3.91 -5.07 5.22
CA TYR A 699 -3.38 -3.68 5.23
C TYR A 699 -4.41 -2.56 5.04
N ASN A 700 -5.71 -2.80 5.28
CA ASN A 700 -6.77 -1.77 5.26
C ASN A 700 -7.01 -1.04 3.91
N HIS A 701 -6.27 -1.30 2.84
CA HIS A 701 -6.48 -0.67 1.52
C HIS A 701 -7.87 -1.01 0.95
N SER A 702 -8.61 0.00 0.50
CA SER A 702 -9.90 -0.18 -0.18
C SER A 702 -9.72 -0.18 -1.71
N TYR A 703 -10.40 -1.08 -2.41
CA TYR A 703 -10.27 -1.21 -3.85
C TYR A 703 -11.61 -1.52 -4.56
N GLY A 704 -11.91 -0.76 -5.61
CA GLY A 704 -13.11 -0.95 -6.42
C GLY A 704 -12.78 -1.45 -7.83
N ALA A 705 -13.28 -2.63 -8.20
CA ALA A 705 -13.18 -3.20 -9.55
C ALA A 705 -14.11 -4.42 -9.73
N LEU A 706 -14.24 -4.92 -10.96
CA LEU A 706 -14.87 -6.22 -11.21
C LEU A 706 -14.11 -7.36 -10.50
N PHE A 707 -12.78 -7.38 -10.59
CA PHE A 707 -11.89 -8.34 -9.94
C PHE A 707 -10.95 -7.66 -8.93
N GLY A 708 -10.78 -8.25 -7.74
CA GLY A 708 -9.86 -7.74 -6.73
C GLY A 708 -8.39 -7.94 -7.08
N GLY A 709 -8.04 -9.09 -7.68
CA GLY A 709 -6.68 -9.35 -8.12
C GLY A 709 -6.59 -10.53 -9.08
N LEU A 710 -5.70 -10.41 -10.07
CA LEU A 710 -5.39 -11.43 -11.07
C LEU A 710 -3.97 -11.96 -10.87
N LEU A 711 -3.79 -13.28 -10.95
CA LEU A 711 -2.48 -13.92 -10.89
C LEU A 711 -2.37 -14.93 -12.04
N TYR A 712 -1.56 -14.61 -13.04
CA TYR A 712 -1.41 -15.40 -14.27
C TYR A 712 -2.74 -15.73 -14.99
N ALA A 713 -3.81 -14.98 -14.71
CA ALA A 713 -5.15 -15.19 -15.28
C ALA A 713 -5.26 -14.72 -16.73
N TYR A 714 -6.31 -15.19 -17.41
CA TYR A 714 -6.64 -14.78 -18.78
C TYR A 714 -8.04 -14.17 -18.85
N ILE A 715 -8.12 -12.87 -19.12
CA ILE A 715 -9.37 -12.14 -19.28
C ILE A 715 -9.46 -11.65 -20.72
N ASP A 716 -10.49 -12.04 -21.47
CA ASP A 716 -10.64 -11.68 -22.89
C ASP A 716 -12.06 -11.23 -23.25
N GLY A 717 -12.17 -10.06 -23.87
CA GLY A 717 -13.43 -9.59 -24.47
C GLY A 717 -14.48 -9.10 -23.48
N ILE A 718 -14.15 -8.88 -22.20
CA ILE A 718 -15.13 -8.41 -21.20
C ILE A 718 -15.54 -6.97 -21.51
N ILE A 719 -16.85 -6.74 -21.67
CA ILE A 719 -17.43 -5.43 -21.98
C ILE A 719 -18.25 -4.95 -20.77
N LEU A 720 -17.80 -3.87 -20.13
CA LEU A 720 -18.49 -3.18 -19.05
C LEU A 720 -19.11 -1.87 -19.54
N GLU A 721 -20.41 -1.71 -19.32
CA GLU A 721 -21.15 -0.49 -19.66
C GLU A 721 -21.83 0.14 -18.44
N ASN A 722 -21.91 1.46 -18.44
CA ASN A 722 -22.45 2.26 -17.34
C ASN A 722 -21.79 1.93 -15.99
N VAL A 723 -20.45 1.89 -15.97
CA VAL A 723 -19.68 1.68 -14.74
C VAL A 723 -19.68 2.97 -13.91
N PHE A 724 -19.97 2.86 -12.62
CA PHE A 724 -19.78 3.93 -11.65
C PHE A 724 -19.04 3.39 -10.42
N ILE A 725 -17.77 3.76 -10.27
CA ILE A 725 -16.97 3.41 -9.10
C ILE A 725 -16.50 4.71 -8.45
N ASN A 726 -16.84 4.90 -7.19
CA ASN A 726 -16.42 6.02 -6.38
C ASN A 726 -15.96 5.54 -5.01
N VAL A 727 -14.66 5.46 -4.81
CA VAL A 727 -14.04 5.10 -3.52
C VAL A 727 -13.31 6.28 -2.89
N THR A 728 -13.73 7.51 -3.20
CA THR A 728 -13.03 8.73 -2.74
C THR A 728 -13.27 9.07 -1.28
N ASP A 729 -14.25 8.43 -0.65
CA ASP A 729 -14.72 8.64 0.73
C ASP A 729 -13.94 7.82 1.78
N TYR A 730 -12.82 7.22 1.39
CA TYR A 730 -11.98 6.42 2.28
C TYR A 730 -11.15 7.30 3.25
N GLU A 731 -11.47 7.32 4.54
CA GLU A 731 -10.76 8.16 5.51
C GLU A 731 -9.83 7.29 6.39
N ASP A 732 -8.54 7.19 6.02
CA ASP A 732 -7.46 6.63 6.86
C ASP A 732 -6.16 7.41 6.62
N ASP A 733 -5.44 7.75 7.70
CA ASP A 733 -4.21 8.55 7.63
C ASP A 733 -3.00 7.79 7.08
N ARG A 734 -3.07 6.45 6.98
CA ARG A 734 -1.95 5.57 6.59
C ARG A 734 -2.16 4.85 5.26
N PHE A 735 -3.39 4.76 4.79
CA PHE A 735 -3.78 3.92 3.68
C PHE A 735 -4.65 4.68 2.70
N TYR A 736 -4.80 4.17 1.47
CA TYR A 736 -5.54 4.88 0.43
C TYR A 736 -6.40 3.94 -0.40
N SER A 737 -7.43 4.51 -1.04
CA SER A 737 -8.28 3.77 -1.98
C SER A 737 -7.81 3.87 -3.43
N SER A 738 -8.06 2.82 -4.21
CA SER A 738 -7.75 2.79 -5.64
C SER A 738 -8.82 2.04 -6.42
N ALA A 739 -9.03 2.36 -7.69
CA ALA A 739 -10.10 1.72 -8.46
C ALA A 739 -9.79 1.57 -9.94
N ALA A 740 -10.38 0.55 -10.56
CA ALA A 740 -10.40 0.35 -12.00
C ALA A 740 -11.63 -0.43 -12.46
N GLY A 741 -11.87 -0.47 -13.78
CA GLY A 741 -13.02 -1.21 -14.33
C GLY A 741 -12.88 -2.73 -14.19
N ILE A 742 -11.75 -3.29 -14.66
CA ILE A 742 -11.55 -4.74 -14.69
C ILE A 742 -10.89 -5.24 -13.41
N THR A 743 -9.71 -4.73 -13.04
CA THR A 743 -9.03 -5.23 -11.84
C THR A 743 -8.18 -4.21 -11.09
N TYR A 744 -8.08 -4.37 -9.77
CA TYR A 744 -7.14 -3.61 -8.96
C TYR A 744 -5.69 -4.04 -9.17
N SER A 745 -5.36 -5.33 -9.18
CA SER A 745 -3.97 -5.76 -9.40
C SER A 745 -3.90 -6.93 -10.37
N MET A 746 -2.85 -6.95 -11.19
CA MET A 746 -2.47 -8.14 -11.96
C MET A 746 -0.99 -8.44 -11.79
N ILE A 747 -0.69 -9.71 -11.57
CA ILE A 747 0.66 -10.28 -11.51
C ILE A 747 0.79 -11.31 -12.62
N GLY A 748 1.49 -10.97 -13.69
CA GLY A 748 1.50 -11.77 -14.92
C GLY A 748 0.12 -11.90 -15.55
N GLY A 749 -0.01 -12.84 -16.51
CA GLY A 749 -1.27 -13.11 -17.20
C GLY A 749 -1.60 -12.09 -18.29
N MET A 750 -2.86 -12.10 -18.74
CA MET A 750 -3.32 -11.28 -19.86
C MET A 750 -4.72 -10.71 -19.63
N VAL A 751 -4.86 -9.41 -19.92
CA VAL A 751 -6.15 -8.72 -20.04
C VAL A 751 -6.25 -8.20 -21.48
N LYS A 752 -7.16 -8.77 -22.26
CA LYS A 752 -7.19 -8.61 -23.71
C LYS A 752 -8.58 -8.19 -24.18
N ASN A 753 -8.65 -7.32 -25.19
CA ASN A 753 -9.89 -6.90 -25.87
C ASN A 753 -11.02 -6.41 -24.93
N CYS A 754 -10.69 -5.99 -23.70
CA CYS A 754 -11.69 -5.59 -22.74
C CYS A 754 -12.11 -4.14 -23.00
N VAL A 755 -13.40 -3.85 -22.81
CA VAL A 755 -13.96 -2.51 -23.03
C VAL A 755 -14.64 -2.05 -21.75
N VAL A 756 -14.28 -0.87 -21.24
CA VAL A 756 -14.90 -0.29 -20.05
C VAL A 756 -15.44 1.10 -20.37
N ARG A 757 -16.73 1.32 -20.08
CA ARG A 757 -17.39 2.62 -20.23
C ARG A 757 -17.96 3.10 -18.91
N GLY A 758 -17.48 4.23 -18.40
CA GLY A 758 -18.00 4.77 -17.14
C GLY A 758 -17.14 5.81 -16.43
N THR A 759 -17.48 6.05 -15.17
CA THR A 759 -16.79 6.98 -14.28
C THR A 759 -16.14 6.21 -13.14
N ILE A 760 -14.83 6.40 -12.97
CA ILE A 760 -14.02 5.73 -11.95
C ILE A 760 -13.26 6.81 -11.17
N LEU A 761 -13.55 6.91 -9.88
CA LEU A 761 -13.01 7.89 -8.95
C LEU A 761 -12.34 7.17 -7.78
N ALA A 762 -11.11 7.56 -7.47
CA ALA A 762 -10.38 7.02 -6.33
C ALA A 762 -9.54 8.10 -5.63
N GLN A 763 -9.02 7.82 -4.44
CA GLN A 763 -8.14 8.78 -3.78
C GLN A 763 -6.74 8.79 -4.39
N TYR A 764 -6.14 7.62 -4.55
CA TYR A 764 -4.71 7.49 -4.81
C TYR A 764 -4.36 7.03 -6.23
N LYS A 765 -4.78 5.84 -6.64
CA LYS A 765 -4.53 5.32 -8.00
C LYS A 765 -5.82 4.97 -8.70
N CYS A 766 -5.97 5.43 -9.95
CA CYS A 766 -7.19 5.21 -10.72
C CYS A 766 -6.85 4.81 -12.16
N GLY A 767 -7.32 3.64 -12.58
CA GLY A 767 -7.06 3.08 -13.90
C GLY A 767 -8.37 2.85 -14.65
N GLY A 768 -8.44 3.10 -15.95
CA GLY A 768 -9.64 2.76 -16.72
C GLY A 768 -9.91 1.25 -16.77
N ILE A 769 -8.84 0.45 -16.89
CA ILE A 769 -8.93 -1.03 -16.98
C ILE A 769 -8.26 -1.70 -15.77
N VAL A 770 -7.03 -1.29 -15.43
CA VAL A 770 -6.20 -1.91 -14.38
C VAL A 770 -5.61 -0.85 -13.47
N VAL A 771 -5.57 -1.06 -12.14
CA VAL A 771 -4.80 -0.16 -11.26
C VAL A 771 -3.30 -0.50 -11.33
N ASN A 772 -2.88 -1.68 -10.87
CA ASN A 772 -1.48 -2.09 -10.83
C ASN A 772 -1.18 -3.22 -11.81
N ASN A 773 -0.31 -2.99 -12.79
CA ASN A 773 0.21 -4.01 -13.69
C ASN A 773 1.65 -4.42 -13.32
N ASN A 774 1.81 -5.65 -12.84
CA ASN A 774 3.09 -6.26 -12.48
C ASN A 774 3.37 -7.42 -13.44
N ASP A 775 4.22 -7.20 -14.46
CA ASP A 775 4.62 -8.21 -15.45
C ASP A 775 3.51 -8.84 -16.32
N GLY A 776 2.32 -8.24 -16.36
CA GLY A 776 1.22 -8.74 -17.19
C GLY A 776 1.06 -8.01 -18.53
N SER A 777 0.33 -8.65 -19.44
CA SER A 777 0.07 -8.14 -20.80
C SER A 777 -1.33 -7.56 -20.93
N ILE A 778 -1.44 -6.30 -21.33
CA ILE A 778 -2.71 -5.61 -21.60
C ILE A 778 -2.77 -5.24 -23.07
N VAL A 779 -3.67 -5.87 -23.82
CA VAL A 779 -3.65 -5.83 -25.29
C VAL A 779 -5.02 -5.54 -25.86
N GLY A 780 -5.14 -4.55 -26.76
CA GLY A 780 -6.40 -4.27 -27.45
C GLY A 780 -7.53 -3.72 -26.57
N CYS A 781 -7.22 -3.29 -25.34
CA CYS A 781 -8.23 -2.82 -24.40
C CYS A 781 -8.67 -1.38 -24.69
N LYS A 782 -9.91 -1.06 -24.33
CA LYS A 782 -10.52 0.25 -24.57
C LYS A 782 -11.19 0.82 -23.33
N PHE A 783 -10.89 2.07 -23.02
CA PHE A 783 -11.60 2.83 -21.97
C PHE A 783 -12.30 4.06 -22.54
N GLU A 784 -13.55 4.29 -22.16
CA GLU A 784 -14.31 5.50 -22.49
C GLU A 784 -14.99 6.09 -21.23
N GLY A 785 -14.71 7.35 -20.88
CA GLY A 785 -15.38 8.01 -19.76
C GLY A 785 -14.47 8.88 -18.89
N ILE A 786 -14.56 8.75 -17.56
CA ILE A 786 -13.84 9.60 -16.61
C ILE A 786 -12.99 8.76 -15.66
N VAL A 787 -11.71 9.09 -15.54
CA VAL A 787 -10.79 8.55 -14.53
C VAL A 787 -10.26 9.74 -13.73
N LYS A 788 -10.49 9.75 -12.41
CA LYS A 788 -10.03 10.84 -11.54
C LYS A 788 -9.45 10.35 -10.22
N THR A 789 -8.34 10.96 -9.81
CA THR A 789 -7.81 10.85 -8.43
C THR A 789 -8.03 12.14 -7.63
N MET A 790 -7.93 12.08 -6.29
CA MET A 790 -8.16 13.23 -5.41
C MET A 790 -6.90 13.72 -4.67
N MET A 791 -5.86 12.89 -4.51
CA MET A 791 -4.67 13.26 -3.75
C MET A 791 -3.70 14.17 -4.51
N GLU A 792 -3.33 15.28 -3.87
CA GLU A 792 -2.42 16.30 -4.40
C GLU A 792 -0.94 15.99 -4.16
N PHE A 793 -0.59 15.24 -3.10
CA PHE A 793 0.80 14.90 -2.78
C PHE A 793 0.91 13.62 -1.93
N GLY A 794 1.74 12.66 -2.36
CA GLY A 794 2.13 11.49 -1.56
C GLY A 794 3.55 11.04 -1.85
N GLU A 795 4.25 10.47 -0.85
CA GLU A 795 5.63 9.95 -0.96
C GLU A 795 5.78 8.81 -1.99
N PHE A 796 4.66 8.22 -2.46
CA PHE A 796 4.64 7.02 -3.31
C PHE A 796 4.04 7.22 -4.73
N GLY A 797 3.68 8.45 -5.13
CA GLY A 797 3.20 8.78 -6.49
C GLY A 797 1.74 8.38 -6.74
N ALA A 798 0.82 9.33 -6.59
CA ALA A 798 -0.58 9.16 -6.97
C ALA A 798 -0.72 9.26 -8.49
N GLY A 799 -1.58 8.45 -9.11
CA GLY A 799 -1.58 8.28 -10.56
C GLY A 799 -2.94 7.93 -11.17
N ALA A 800 -3.36 8.72 -12.16
CA ALA A 800 -4.51 8.44 -13.01
C ALA A 800 -4.05 7.98 -14.41
N GLY A 801 -4.57 6.85 -14.88
CA GLY A 801 -4.27 6.31 -16.20
C GLY A 801 -5.49 5.84 -16.96
N GLY A 802 -5.61 6.21 -18.24
CA GLY A 802 -6.74 5.80 -19.07
C GLY A 802 -6.87 4.29 -19.26
N ILE A 803 -5.76 3.54 -19.23
CA ILE A 803 -5.75 2.07 -19.20
C ILE A 803 -5.21 1.57 -17.86
N VAL A 804 -4.01 2.02 -17.47
CA VAL A 804 -3.30 1.54 -16.28
C VAL A 804 -2.92 2.68 -15.35
N ALA A 805 -3.26 2.62 -14.07
CA ALA A 805 -2.82 3.66 -13.12
C ALA A 805 -1.31 3.60 -12.87
N HIS A 806 -0.78 2.40 -12.63
CA HIS A 806 0.62 2.14 -12.32
C HIS A 806 1.10 0.85 -13.00
N SER A 807 2.19 0.94 -13.75
CA SER A 807 2.81 -0.21 -14.43
C SER A 807 4.31 -0.22 -14.13
N GLY A 808 4.83 -1.28 -13.50
CA GLY A 808 6.27 -1.48 -13.37
C GLY A 808 6.71 -2.44 -12.27
N THR A 809 7.61 -3.36 -12.60
CA THR A 809 8.39 -4.20 -11.67
C THR A 809 9.81 -4.35 -12.20
N TRP A 810 10.73 -4.86 -11.37
CA TRP A 810 12.13 -5.04 -11.78
C TRP A 810 12.32 -6.01 -12.95
N TYR A 811 11.43 -6.98 -13.16
CA TYR A 811 11.65 -8.06 -14.15
C TYR A 811 11.30 -7.68 -15.60
N ASN A 812 10.55 -6.60 -15.80
CA ASN A 812 10.22 -6.01 -17.10
C ASN A 812 9.69 -7.02 -18.15
N ARG A 813 8.67 -7.84 -17.80
CA ARG A 813 8.09 -8.85 -18.72
C ARG A 813 6.71 -8.51 -19.31
N GLY A 814 6.08 -7.42 -18.87
CA GLY A 814 4.75 -6.99 -19.31
C GLY A 814 4.74 -6.12 -20.58
N ILE A 815 3.55 -5.89 -21.14
CA ILE A 815 3.32 -5.01 -22.30
C ILE A 815 1.96 -4.33 -22.21
N VAL A 816 1.85 -3.07 -22.67
CA VAL A 816 0.55 -2.39 -22.87
C VAL A 816 0.44 -1.97 -24.33
N SER A 817 -0.31 -2.72 -25.14
CA SER A 817 -0.28 -2.55 -26.60
C SER A 817 -1.67 -2.44 -27.22
N ASP A 818 -1.74 -1.73 -28.35
CA ASP A 818 -2.94 -1.63 -29.18
C ASP A 818 -4.19 -1.13 -28.43
N CYS A 819 -4.00 -0.40 -27.32
CA CYS A 819 -5.08 0.09 -26.49
C CYS A 819 -5.60 1.46 -26.95
N SER A 820 -6.88 1.75 -26.69
CA SER A 820 -7.49 3.04 -27.02
C SER A 820 -8.22 3.68 -25.85
N VAL A 821 -8.05 4.99 -25.67
CA VAL A 821 -8.68 5.74 -24.58
C VAL A 821 -9.42 6.94 -25.14
N ILE A 822 -10.71 7.06 -24.79
CA ILE A 822 -11.54 8.25 -25.07
C ILE A 822 -12.09 8.78 -23.76
N ALA A 823 -11.31 9.59 -23.03
CA ALA A 823 -11.62 9.89 -21.65
C ALA A 823 -11.16 11.27 -21.17
N THR A 824 -11.76 11.70 -20.07
CA THR A 824 -11.22 12.73 -19.18
C THR A 824 -10.39 12.04 -18.10
N VAL A 825 -9.09 12.31 -18.08
CA VAL A 825 -8.15 11.76 -17.09
C VAL A 825 -7.60 12.91 -16.23
N VAL A 826 -7.88 12.87 -14.92
CA VAL A 826 -7.55 13.95 -14.00
C VAL A 826 -6.80 13.39 -12.79
N SER A 827 -5.65 13.98 -12.46
CA SER A 827 -4.94 13.68 -11.22
C SER A 827 -4.23 14.93 -10.70
N PRO A 828 -4.44 15.30 -9.43
CA PRO A 828 -3.66 16.39 -8.86
C PRO A 828 -2.15 16.12 -8.78
N ASP A 829 -1.69 14.86 -8.83
CA ASP A 829 -0.26 14.51 -8.91
C ASP A 829 0.16 14.12 -10.34
N THR A 830 -0.18 12.89 -10.78
CA THR A 830 0.27 12.35 -12.08
C THR A 830 -0.89 11.88 -12.96
N ALA A 831 -1.06 12.46 -14.15
CA ALA A 831 -2.09 12.05 -15.10
C ALA A 831 -1.50 11.56 -16.43
N GLY A 832 -1.78 10.32 -16.81
CA GLY A 832 -1.35 9.72 -18.06
C GLY A 832 -2.51 9.29 -18.95
N GLY A 833 -2.48 9.65 -20.23
CA GLY A 833 -3.56 9.29 -21.16
C GLY A 833 -3.70 7.77 -21.34
N ILE A 834 -2.60 7.00 -21.33
CA ILE A 834 -2.62 5.52 -21.32
C ILE A 834 -2.20 4.99 -19.94
N ILE A 835 -1.01 5.35 -19.46
CA ILE A 835 -0.46 4.88 -18.18
C ILE A 835 -0.21 6.06 -17.24
N GLY A 836 -0.74 6.06 -16.02
CA GLY A 836 -0.46 7.12 -15.06
C GLY A 836 1.03 7.19 -14.70
N ILE A 837 1.51 6.16 -14.01
CA ILE A 837 2.90 6.02 -13.56
C ILE A 837 3.53 4.80 -14.23
N HIS A 838 4.67 5.02 -14.86
CA HIS A 838 5.41 4.00 -15.58
C HIS A 838 6.80 3.82 -14.97
N ILE A 839 7.12 2.62 -14.49
CA ILE A 839 8.43 2.30 -13.93
C ILE A 839 9.02 1.16 -14.78
N TYR A 840 10.29 1.29 -15.18
CA TYR A 840 11.06 0.22 -15.86
C TYR A 840 10.64 -0.18 -17.30
N ASN A 841 10.44 0.78 -18.21
CA ASN A 841 10.50 0.58 -19.68
C ASN A 841 9.67 -0.59 -20.29
N PHE A 842 8.39 -0.75 -19.91
CA PHE A 842 7.50 -1.61 -20.70
C PHE A 842 7.29 -1.04 -22.11
N PRO A 843 7.24 -1.89 -23.15
CA PRO A 843 6.81 -1.46 -24.47
C PRO A 843 5.35 -1.00 -24.41
N ILE A 844 5.08 0.15 -25.03
CA ILE A 844 3.71 0.66 -25.21
C ILE A 844 3.45 0.95 -26.70
N PRO A 845 3.44 -0.08 -27.57
CA PRO A 845 3.23 0.12 -29.00
C PRO A 845 1.76 0.38 -29.31
N ASN A 846 1.50 1.20 -30.33
CA ASN A 846 0.18 1.36 -30.95
C ASN A 846 -0.98 1.80 -30.03
N CYS A 847 -0.70 2.37 -28.86
CA CYS A 847 -1.74 2.91 -27.98
C CYS A 847 -2.12 4.35 -28.37
N CYS A 848 -3.40 4.71 -28.26
CA CYS A 848 -3.90 6.04 -28.58
C CYS A 848 -4.79 6.63 -27.48
N PHE A 849 -4.64 7.92 -27.23
CA PHE A 849 -5.44 8.70 -26.29
C PHE A 849 -6.16 9.83 -27.02
N LYS A 850 -7.43 10.06 -26.69
CA LYS A 850 -8.24 11.18 -27.19
C LYS A 850 -9.16 11.70 -26.09
N GLY A 851 -8.92 12.89 -25.59
CA GLY A 851 -9.81 13.52 -24.59
C GLY A 851 -9.11 14.61 -23.82
N SER A 852 -9.57 14.90 -22.61
CA SER A 852 -8.95 15.90 -21.73
C SER A 852 -8.03 15.23 -20.73
N LEU A 853 -6.85 15.80 -20.53
CA LEU A 853 -5.83 15.33 -19.59
C LEU A 853 -5.44 16.48 -18.68
N GLU A 854 -5.52 16.29 -17.37
CA GLU A 854 -5.16 17.29 -16.36
C GLU A 854 -4.31 16.64 -15.27
N GLY A 855 -3.00 16.91 -15.28
CA GLY A 855 -2.07 16.46 -14.24
C GLY A 855 -1.44 17.66 -13.52
N GLY A 856 -1.43 17.66 -12.18
CA GLY A 856 -0.88 18.78 -11.42
C GLY A 856 0.65 18.83 -11.42
N ARG A 857 1.33 17.72 -11.14
CA ARG A 857 2.80 17.62 -11.17
C ARG A 857 3.32 17.07 -12.49
N TYR A 858 2.73 15.98 -12.98
CA TYR A 858 3.17 15.31 -14.20
C TYR A 858 1.98 14.99 -15.10
N GLN A 859 2.15 15.22 -16.41
CA GLN A 859 1.14 14.85 -17.40
C GLN A 859 1.73 14.44 -18.74
N GLY A 860 1.08 13.49 -19.41
CA GLY A 860 1.40 13.12 -20.78
C GLY A 860 0.40 12.15 -21.41
N GLU A 861 0.18 12.29 -22.71
CA GLU A 861 -0.84 11.49 -23.43
C GLU A 861 -0.54 9.98 -23.42
N LYS A 862 0.75 9.61 -23.36
CA LYS A 862 1.17 8.20 -23.28
C LYS A 862 1.41 7.76 -21.84
N PHE A 863 2.20 8.53 -21.10
CA PHE A 863 2.40 8.33 -19.67
C PHE A 863 2.48 9.66 -18.93
N GLY A 864 2.04 9.69 -17.67
CA GLY A 864 2.16 10.87 -16.81
C GLY A 864 3.57 11.03 -16.29
N TYR A 865 4.09 10.03 -15.58
CA TYR A 865 5.44 10.00 -15.02
C TYR A 865 6.19 8.72 -15.44
N THR A 866 7.50 8.84 -15.68
CA THR A 866 8.39 7.70 -15.96
C THR A 866 9.66 7.74 -15.11
N ARG A 867 10.05 6.60 -14.53
CA ARG A 867 11.35 6.43 -13.83
C ARG A 867 12.18 5.37 -14.54
N HIS A 868 13.36 5.76 -15.02
CA HIS A 868 14.35 4.87 -15.62
C HIS A 868 15.42 4.54 -14.57
N GLU A 869 15.41 3.33 -14.03
CA GLU A 869 16.55 2.80 -13.27
C GLU A 869 17.16 1.63 -14.04
N THR A 870 18.48 1.68 -14.22
CA THR A 870 19.24 0.57 -14.80
C THR A 870 19.34 -0.55 -13.77
N MET A 871 19.01 -1.80 -14.16
CA MET A 871 19.22 -2.98 -13.33
C MET A 871 20.68 -3.03 -12.82
N PRO A 872 20.94 -3.28 -11.53
CA PRO A 872 22.27 -3.64 -11.04
C PRO A 872 22.73 -4.95 -11.69
N GLU A 873 23.96 -5.00 -12.19
CA GLU A 873 24.56 -6.14 -12.91
C GLU A 873 24.65 -7.46 -12.09
N THR A 874 24.25 -7.47 -10.82
CA THR A 874 24.50 -8.58 -9.89
C THR A 874 23.40 -9.65 -9.84
N TRP A 875 22.35 -9.55 -10.66
CA TRP A 875 21.18 -10.45 -10.63
C TRP A 875 20.82 -11.07 -12.00
N SER A 876 21.78 -11.22 -12.91
CA SER A 876 21.58 -11.84 -14.24
C SER A 876 21.85 -13.34 -14.26
#